data_AF-F6VR91-F1
#
_entry.id   AF-F6VR91-F1
#
_cell.length_a   1.000
_cell.length_b   1.000
_cell.length_c   1.000
_cell.angle_alpha   90.00
_cell.angle_beta   90.00
_cell.angle_gamma   90.00
#
_symmetry.space_group_name_H-M   'P 1'
#
loop_
_entity.id
_entity.type
_entity.pdbx_description
1 polymer ?
#
loop_
_entity_poly.entity_id
_entity_poly.type
_entity_poly.pdbx_seq_one_letter_code
_entity_poly.pdbx_strand_id
1 'polypeptide(L)'
;MMVCIEAIKKQDTSDLKTPQFIFERLANIIYPEENDTSEFFLSLDKDPLQEDFLQGRMVGNPYSSNEPGLGPLMRDVKNKICRDCDLIALLEDDSGMELLINNKIIALDLPVRDVYKKIWLPNHNEADPMHVIYRMRGLLGEATEDMVERLDSDKTDQNEEEVYKLANVLSQCGGIEVMLSRLESVHSLIHGRQLVDVILKLMSHAVKLKINRQYLAQPKLNTLNTLLGTLNLGLQAREDGVSMVEQLLHIMESILKEAASDKTKSDIISHDLTTEEFTGDNEKLTLLLQQIDSEFVQTHSIIFQGILRIIPVLSFGDSDRMQMLIDHFKLYLHFEKYDESHTDDDTLYLNCFCEIVAGIQFNANGNQLKDLIVKNGIVQEALAYLNTHIPEHKNFDAEDWKTFTSRPGLPYCLRMLTGLCTKHLLTQEMVGETAIPGLHRLEQVATEGGIGSLSENVLEALQEHAEVAKQVKQVRRQTREEKKKKAMAVRQKQLGALGMHTNEKGQVISKSSILQQITELVEESGLTCIICREGYKFEPKKVLGIYTYTRRCPLEEFENKSRKQQGYSTVSHFNVVHYDCHTAAVRMARGREEWDSALLQNASTKCNGLLPMWGVHVPESAFASCLARHNTYIQEATNQREPNFHNTVHDLKLLLLRFAHERSFSEETGGGGKQSNVHLIPYLIHAGLYVINTTRIQFREELLISEFLLQPPDKWVESSYEVEGPLFHAAIVPFVRGAKKWKEDRVRFLRRLLVLAQTRHTSTSQTNKLTDREVKEYNVYKPYLLFWSLVELIVTVQFKNVPDEGGSPSLAEYIRHNDSQLLETGEKMLQKFQSEYLVCESLDEFIDVTGLHEDIEGDVTSFIKQIFDSVP
;
A
#
# COMPACT_ATOMS: atom_id res chain seq x y z
N MET A 1 4.75 -31.44 28.24
CA MET A 1 4.34 -30.08 28.63
C MET A 1 3.63 -30.05 29.98
N MET A 2 2.48 -30.71 30.19
CA MET A 2 1.76 -30.70 31.49
C MET A 2 2.64 -31.15 32.68
N VAL A 3 3.36 -32.27 32.55
CA VAL A 3 4.29 -32.78 33.57
C VAL A 3 5.39 -31.77 33.91
N CYS A 4 5.86 -31.02 32.92
CA CYS A 4 6.89 -29.98 33.10
C CYS A 4 6.36 -28.82 33.96
N ILE A 5 5.11 -28.39 33.71
CA ILE A 5 4.45 -27.34 34.49
C ILE A 5 4.16 -27.81 35.92
N GLU A 6 3.73 -29.06 36.11
CA GLU A 6 3.56 -29.65 37.45
C GLU A 6 4.86 -29.74 38.24
N ALA A 7 5.99 -30.02 37.56
CA ALA A 7 7.30 -30.02 38.20
C ALA A 7 7.68 -28.63 38.72
N ILE A 8 7.46 -27.57 37.93
CA ILE A 8 7.73 -26.18 38.34
C ILE A 8 6.84 -25.76 39.52
N LYS A 9 5.57 -26.20 39.57
CA LYS A 9 4.64 -25.92 40.68
C LYS A 9 5.11 -26.48 42.03
N LYS A 10 5.91 -27.56 42.01
CA LYS A 10 6.44 -28.21 43.23
C LYS A 10 7.75 -27.59 43.74
N GLN A 11 8.32 -26.64 43.00
CA GLN A 11 9.58 -25.99 43.37
C GLN A 11 9.36 -24.68 44.11
N ASP A 12 10.29 -24.34 45.01
CA ASP A 12 10.28 -23.08 45.74
C ASP A 12 10.38 -21.87 44.79
N THR A 13 9.74 -20.76 45.14
CA THR A 13 9.79 -19.49 44.40
C THR A 13 11.19 -18.91 44.29
N SER A 14 12.12 -19.24 45.21
CA SER A 14 13.51 -18.81 45.18
C SER A 14 14.38 -19.52 44.14
N ASP A 15 13.94 -20.67 43.61
CA ASP A 15 14.66 -21.38 42.54
C ASP A 15 14.35 -20.75 41.18
N LEU A 16 15.33 -20.03 40.63
CA LEU A 16 15.23 -19.37 39.32
C LEU A 16 15.76 -20.25 38.18
N LYS A 17 16.67 -21.19 38.47
CA LYS A 17 17.42 -21.94 37.44
C LYS A 17 16.63 -23.11 36.89
N THR A 18 15.95 -23.86 37.75
CA THR A 18 15.20 -25.02 37.29
C THR A 18 13.98 -24.61 36.44
N PRO A 19 13.18 -23.60 36.81
CA PRO A 19 12.12 -23.10 35.95
C PRO A 19 12.65 -22.54 34.62
N GLN A 20 13.78 -21.84 34.63
CA GLN A 20 14.43 -21.33 33.41
C GLN A 20 14.70 -22.47 32.43
N PHE A 21 15.40 -23.52 32.87
CA PHE A 21 15.71 -24.66 32.01
C PHE A 21 14.46 -25.36 31.47
N ILE A 22 13.44 -25.53 32.32
CA ILE A 22 12.19 -26.18 31.91
C ILE A 22 11.45 -25.32 30.87
N PHE A 23 11.33 -24.01 31.09
CA PHE A 23 10.67 -23.11 30.13
C PHE A 23 11.44 -23.00 28.81
N GLU A 24 12.76 -23.04 28.82
CA GLU A 24 13.58 -23.03 27.61
C GLU A 24 13.31 -24.28 26.76
N ARG A 25 13.22 -25.45 27.41
CA ARG A 25 12.84 -26.69 26.73
C ARG A 25 11.41 -26.62 26.20
N LEU A 26 10.48 -26.02 26.93
CA LEU A 26 9.10 -25.82 26.45
C LEU A 26 9.05 -24.86 25.24
N ALA A 27 9.83 -23.79 25.25
CA ALA A 27 9.92 -22.86 24.12
C ALA A 27 10.40 -23.58 22.86
N ASN A 28 11.45 -24.40 22.99
CA ASN A 28 12.01 -25.19 21.88
C ASN A 28 11.10 -26.35 21.43
N ILE A 29 10.22 -26.85 22.31
CA ILE A 29 9.20 -27.85 21.91
C ILE A 29 8.08 -27.18 21.10
N ILE A 30 7.67 -25.97 21.50
CA ILE A 30 6.62 -25.23 20.80
C ILE A 30 7.13 -24.74 19.44
N TYR A 31 8.35 -24.23 19.41
CA TYR A 31 9.00 -23.77 18.19
C TYR A 31 10.49 -24.13 18.25
N PRO A 32 10.93 -25.21 17.56
CA PRO A 32 12.33 -25.61 17.55
C PRO A 32 13.18 -24.53 16.90
N GLU A 33 14.14 -23.98 17.63
CA GLU A 33 15.18 -23.16 17.02
C GLU A 33 16.04 -24.05 16.13
N GLU A 34 16.19 -23.69 14.85
CA GLU A 34 17.15 -24.33 13.98
C GLU A 34 18.55 -24.13 14.59
N ASN A 35 19.17 -25.19 15.09
CA ASN A 35 20.51 -25.12 15.66
C ASN A 35 21.50 -24.72 14.55
N ASP A 36 21.91 -23.45 14.57
CA ASP A 36 23.03 -22.94 13.77
C ASP A 36 24.36 -23.36 14.41
N THR A 37 25.05 -24.33 13.81
CA THR A 37 26.52 -24.36 13.55
C THR A 37 27.00 -25.79 13.35
N SER A 38 27.07 -26.25 12.11
CA SER A 38 28.07 -27.25 11.70
C SER A 38 29.18 -26.51 10.97
N GLU A 39 30.40 -26.55 11.51
CA GLU A 39 31.60 -26.12 10.79
C GLU A 39 31.65 -26.89 9.45
N PHE A 40 31.89 -26.17 8.36
CA PHE A 40 32.03 -26.76 7.03
C PHE A 40 33.31 -26.26 6.37
N PHE A 41 33.79 -27.00 5.37
CA PHE A 41 35.07 -26.72 4.71
C PHE A 41 34.85 -26.20 3.28
N LEU A 42 35.72 -25.31 2.81
CA LEU A 42 35.70 -24.73 1.46
C LEU A 42 37.00 -25.06 0.72
N SER A 43 36.90 -25.52 -0.53
CA SER A 43 38.03 -25.62 -1.46
C SER A 43 37.92 -24.51 -2.50
N LEU A 44 38.92 -23.65 -2.59
CA LEU A 44 38.93 -22.49 -3.47
C LEU A 44 39.87 -22.76 -4.64
N ASP A 45 39.31 -23.10 -5.80
CA ASP A 45 40.05 -23.60 -6.96
C ASP A 45 39.89 -22.65 -8.16
N LYS A 46 40.91 -22.56 -9.03
CA LYS A 46 40.80 -21.76 -10.26
C LYS A 46 39.98 -22.48 -11.30
N ASP A 47 39.35 -21.73 -12.19
CA ASP A 47 38.82 -22.29 -13.43
C ASP A 47 39.98 -22.83 -14.32
N PRO A 48 39.98 -24.13 -14.67
CA PRO A 48 41.02 -24.75 -15.50
C PRO A 48 41.22 -24.05 -16.86
N LEU A 49 40.18 -23.42 -17.41
CA LEU A 49 40.24 -22.71 -18.69
C LEU A 49 40.86 -21.31 -18.57
N GLN A 50 41.01 -20.79 -17.35
CA GLN A 50 41.56 -19.47 -17.07
C GLN A 50 42.84 -19.50 -16.20
N GLU A 51 43.45 -20.67 -16.01
CA GLU A 51 44.63 -20.84 -15.16
C GLU A 51 45.80 -19.93 -15.56
N ASP A 52 46.01 -19.74 -16.87
CA ASP A 52 47.09 -18.91 -17.43
C ASP A 52 46.83 -17.39 -17.28
N PHE A 53 45.58 -16.99 -17.02
CA PHE A 53 45.18 -15.58 -16.94
C PHE A 53 45.08 -15.06 -15.50
N LEU A 54 44.94 -15.95 -14.52
CA LEU A 54 44.90 -15.61 -13.11
C LEU A 54 46.28 -15.82 -12.47
N GLN A 55 46.83 -14.80 -11.83
CA GLN A 55 48.08 -14.91 -11.06
C GLN A 55 47.84 -15.51 -9.67
N GLY A 56 48.83 -16.17 -9.06
CA GLY A 56 48.75 -16.74 -7.70
C GLY A 56 47.96 -18.06 -7.60
N ARG A 57 47.95 -18.76 -6.47
CA ARG A 57 47.03 -19.90 -6.23
C ARG A 57 46.73 -20.00 -4.74
N MET A 58 45.52 -20.44 -4.39
CA MET A 58 45.19 -20.73 -2.99
C MET A 58 45.97 -21.97 -2.53
N VAL A 59 46.76 -21.83 -1.44
CA VAL A 59 47.69 -22.88 -0.97
C VAL A 59 47.13 -23.68 0.22
N GLY A 60 46.05 -23.21 0.86
CA GLY A 60 45.47 -23.77 2.08
C GLY A 60 44.19 -24.60 1.92
N ASN A 61 43.86 -25.09 0.72
CA ASN A 61 42.66 -25.92 0.53
C ASN A 61 42.79 -27.26 1.31
N PRO A 62 41.74 -27.72 2.02
CA PRO A 62 40.46 -27.04 2.27
C PRO A 62 40.50 -26.12 3.51
N TYR A 63 39.87 -24.95 3.42
CA TYR A 63 39.76 -23.95 4.49
C TYR A 63 38.51 -24.17 5.36
N SER A 64 38.56 -23.81 6.64
CA SER A 64 37.38 -23.86 7.53
C SER A 64 36.46 -22.64 7.32
N SER A 65 35.15 -22.83 7.42
CA SER A 65 34.14 -21.74 7.39
C SER A 65 34.33 -20.72 8.53
N ASN A 66 35.07 -21.07 9.57
CA ASN A 66 35.37 -20.19 10.71
C ASN A 66 36.67 -19.38 10.52
N GLU A 67 37.39 -19.60 9.42
CA GLU A 67 38.66 -18.93 9.19
C GLU A 67 38.46 -17.44 8.82
N PRO A 68 39.34 -16.52 9.28
CA PRO A 68 39.22 -15.11 8.98
C PRO A 68 39.16 -14.83 7.48
N GLY A 69 38.13 -14.09 7.06
CA GLY A 69 37.89 -13.68 5.68
C GLY A 69 37.06 -14.66 4.83
N LEU A 70 36.54 -15.77 5.37
CA LEU A 70 35.64 -16.70 4.65
C LEU A 70 34.17 -16.57 5.07
N GLY A 71 33.74 -15.34 5.35
CA GLY A 71 32.36 -14.99 5.68
C GLY A 71 32.25 -13.63 6.39
N PRO A 72 31.02 -13.14 6.62
CA PRO A 72 29.74 -13.83 6.45
C PRO A 72 29.23 -13.95 5.01
N LEU A 73 29.71 -13.15 4.06
CA LEU A 73 29.20 -13.08 2.69
C LEU A 73 30.17 -13.73 1.68
N MET A 74 29.65 -14.15 0.52
CA MET A 74 30.48 -14.67 -0.59
C MET A 74 31.51 -13.63 -1.09
N ARG A 75 31.23 -12.33 -0.90
CA ARG A 75 32.17 -11.22 -1.10
C ARG A 75 33.44 -11.36 -0.26
N ASP A 76 33.33 -11.85 0.96
CA ASP A 76 34.49 -12.02 1.84
C ASP A 76 35.41 -13.11 1.29
N VAL A 77 34.81 -14.20 0.79
CA VAL A 77 35.53 -15.29 0.09
C VAL A 77 36.28 -14.76 -1.13
N LYS A 78 35.61 -13.95 -1.98
CA LYS A 78 36.25 -13.27 -3.13
C LYS A 78 37.42 -12.39 -2.66
N ASN A 79 37.22 -11.57 -1.64
CA ASN A 79 38.24 -10.66 -1.12
C ASN A 79 39.45 -11.40 -0.56
N LYS A 80 39.24 -12.56 0.07
CA LYS A 80 40.33 -13.43 0.52
C LYS A 80 41.13 -13.98 -0.65
N ILE A 81 40.45 -14.51 -1.68
CA ILE A 81 41.11 -14.97 -2.92
C ILE A 81 41.94 -13.84 -3.55
N CYS A 82 41.39 -12.62 -3.61
CA CYS A 82 42.07 -11.48 -4.20
C CYS A 82 43.32 -11.05 -3.41
N ARG A 83 43.29 -11.11 -2.07
CA ARG A 83 44.45 -10.80 -1.23
C ARG A 83 45.54 -11.86 -1.33
N ASP A 84 45.16 -13.13 -1.23
CA ASP A 84 46.11 -14.25 -1.17
C ASP A 84 46.73 -14.58 -2.54
N CYS A 85 46.09 -14.16 -3.64
CA CYS A 85 46.59 -14.32 -5.01
C CYS A 85 47.20 -13.03 -5.60
N ASP A 86 47.43 -11.97 -4.82
CA ASP A 86 47.95 -10.65 -5.27
C ASP A 86 47.10 -9.96 -6.35
N LEU A 87 45.78 -10.23 -6.41
CA LEU A 87 44.83 -9.64 -7.36
C LEU A 87 44.19 -8.36 -6.79
N ILE A 88 45.03 -7.40 -6.36
CA ILE A 88 44.60 -6.19 -5.62
C ILE A 88 43.59 -5.34 -6.42
N ALA A 89 43.74 -5.28 -7.75
CA ALA A 89 42.86 -4.49 -8.62
C ALA A 89 41.39 -4.95 -8.60
N LEU A 90 41.12 -6.21 -8.20
CA LEU A 90 39.78 -6.79 -8.15
C LEU A 90 39.12 -6.69 -6.77
N LEU A 91 39.82 -6.13 -5.77
CA LEU A 91 39.24 -5.93 -4.44
C LEU A 91 38.12 -4.88 -4.46
N GLU A 92 38.26 -3.82 -5.26
CA GLU A 92 37.28 -2.74 -5.36
C GLU A 92 36.28 -2.96 -6.52
N ASP A 93 36.55 -3.90 -7.43
CA ASP A 93 35.70 -4.23 -8.58
C ASP A 93 34.95 -5.55 -8.37
N ASP A 94 33.69 -5.46 -7.95
CA ASP A 94 32.79 -6.61 -7.75
C ASP A 94 32.26 -7.23 -9.03
N SER A 95 32.47 -6.58 -10.18
CA SER A 95 32.07 -7.11 -11.47
C SER A 95 33.17 -7.91 -12.17
N GLY A 96 34.42 -7.80 -11.71
CA GLY A 96 35.58 -8.39 -12.39
C GLY A 96 35.82 -9.89 -12.12
N MET A 97 35.34 -10.44 -11.01
CA MET A 97 35.55 -11.85 -10.61
C MET A 97 34.23 -12.54 -10.25
N GLU A 98 34.03 -13.74 -10.79
CA GLU A 98 32.89 -14.61 -10.53
C GLU A 98 33.30 -15.80 -9.65
N LEU A 99 32.40 -16.20 -8.74
CA LEU A 99 32.53 -17.40 -7.92
C LEU A 99 31.47 -18.41 -8.36
N LEU A 100 31.91 -19.61 -8.73
CA LEU A 100 31.08 -20.70 -9.20
C LEU A 100 31.03 -21.82 -8.18
N ILE A 101 29.82 -22.29 -7.86
CA ILE A 101 29.58 -23.45 -7.00
C ILE A 101 28.54 -24.33 -7.72
N ASN A 102 28.84 -25.61 -7.93
CA ASN A 102 27.98 -26.53 -8.70
C ASN A 102 27.57 -26.01 -10.09
N ASN A 103 28.53 -25.42 -10.83
CA ASN A 103 28.31 -24.79 -12.15
C ASN A 103 27.26 -23.67 -12.14
N LYS A 104 27.06 -23.02 -10.99
CA LYS A 104 26.21 -21.83 -10.85
C LYS A 104 27.05 -20.67 -10.35
N ILE A 105 26.85 -19.49 -10.93
CA ILE A 105 27.53 -18.27 -10.49
C ILE A 105 26.77 -17.76 -9.26
N ILE A 106 27.48 -17.48 -8.18
CA ILE A 106 26.88 -17.09 -6.90
C ILE A 106 27.06 -15.59 -6.70
N ALA A 107 25.97 -14.88 -6.41
CA ALA A 107 26.03 -13.46 -6.09
C ALA A 107 26.80 -13.21 -4.78
N LEU A 108 27.63 -12.16 -4.79
CA LEU A 108 28.59 -11.88 -3.71
C LEU A 108 27.92 -11.42 -2.41
N ASP A 109 26.69 -10.94 -2.47
CA ASP A 109 25.86 -10.50 -1.34
C ASP A 109 25.14 -11.64 -0.62
N LEU A 110 25.25 -12.88 -1.11
CA LEU A 110 24.65 -14.04 -0.45
C LEU A 110 25.49 -14.51 0.76
N PRO A 111 24.85 -14.93 1.87
CA PRO A 111 25.55 -15.52 3.00
C PRO A 111 26.20 -16.87 2.63
N VAL A 112 27.49 -17.04 2.95
CA VAL A 112 28.26 -18.27 2.64
C VAL A 112 27.57 -19.52 3.23
N ARG A 113 26.96 -19.37 4.41
CA ARG A 113 26.25 -20.45 5.12
C ARG A 113 25.01 -20.92 4.37
N ASP A 114 24.22 -19.98 3.87
CA ASP A 114 22.98 -20.32 3.17
C ASP A 114 23.29 -20.93 1.80
N VAL A 115 24.37 -20.46 1.16
CA VAL A 115 24.93 -21.06 -0.07
C VAL A 115 25.36 -22.51 0.19
N TYR A 116 26.07 -22.79 1.28
CA TYR A 116 26.44 -24.16 1.66
C TYR A 116 25.20 -25.05 1.90
N LYS A 117 24.24 -24.58 2.72
CA LYS A 117 23.02 -25.34 3.06
C LYS A 117 22.11 -25.60 1.86
N LYS A 118 21.92 -24.62 0.97
CA LYS A 118 20.89 -24.64 -0.08
C LYS A 118 21.41 -24.98 -1.47
N ILE A 119 22.70 -24.78 -1.75
CA ILE A 119 23.29 -25.00 -3.09
C ILE A 119 24.24 -26.19 -3.08
N TRP A 120 25.06 -26.35 -2.03
CA TRP A 120 26.05 -27.42 -1.95
C TRP A 120 25.46 -28.74 -1.42
N LEU A 121 24.91 -28.71 -0.21
CA LEU A 121 24.37 -29.86 0.53
C LEU A 121 23.31 -30.70 -0.21
N PRO A 122 22.41 -30.14 -1.05
CA PRO A 122 21.43 -30.97 -1.77
C PRO A 122 22.06 -31.96 -2.74
N ASN A 123 23.30 -31.70 -3.19
CA ASN A 123 23.99 -32.50 -4.21
C ASN A 123 25.24 -33.23 -3.68
N HIS A 124 25.67 -32.98 -2.42
CA HIS A 124 26.92 -33.47 -1.85
C HIS A 124 26.75 -33.92 -0.39
N ASN A 125 27.68 -34.72 0.13
CA ASN A 125 27.65 -35.13 1.54
C ASN A 125 28.22 -34.04 2.45
N GLU A 126 27.79 -34.01 3.73
CA GLU A 126 28.31 -33.10 4.75
C GLU A 126 29.84 -33.16 4.94
N ALA A 127 30.46 -34.30 4.64
CA ALA A 127 31.90 -34.50 4.75
C ALA A 127 32.72 -33.92 3.59
N ASP A 128 32.07 -33.54 2.48
CA ASP A 128 32.75 -33.05 1.28
C ASP A 128 32.94 -31.52 1.35
N PRO A 129 34.16 -31.00 1.11
CA PRO A 129 34.40 -29.57 1.12
C PRO A 129 33.66 -28.89 -0.03
N MET A 130 33.04 -27.74 0.24
CA MET A 130 32.36 -26.93 -0.76
C MET A 130 33.36 -26.37 -1.77
N HIS A 131 33.29 -26.85 -3.01
CA HIS A 131 34.15 -26.39 -4.08
C HIS A 131 33.65 -25.06 -4.66
N VAL A 132 34.48 -24.02 -4.51
CA VAL A 132 34.28 -22.68 -5.06
C VAL A 132 35.31 -22.46 -6.15
N ILE A 133 34.84 -22.41 -7.40
CA ILE A 133 35.68 -22.17 -8.57
C ILE A 133 35.66 -20.67 -8.88
N TYR A 134 36.81 -20.01 -8.91
CA TYR A 134 36.90 -18.57 -9.20
C TYR A 134 37.50 -18.28 -10.58
N ARG A 135 36.92 -17.29 -11.28
CA ARG A 135 37.34 -16.89 -12.64
C ARG A 135 37.08 -15.41 -12.93
N MET A 136 37.72 -14.88 -13.97
CA MET A 136 37.47 -13.51 -14.45
C MET A 136 36.22 -13.47 -15.33
N ARG A 137 35.39 -12.45 -15.11
CA ARG A 137 34.19 -12.22 -15.91
C ARG A 137 34.55 -11.80 -17.33
N GLY A 138 33.90 -12.42 -18.32
CA GLY A 138 33.96 -11.99 -19.73
C GLY A 138 35.21 -12.39 -20.53
N LEU A 139 36.17 -13.14 -19.96
CA LEU A 139 37.36 -13.60 -20.70
C LEU A 139 37.06 -14.65 -21.79
N LEU A 140 36.07 -15.51 -21.58
CA LEU A 140 35.73 -16.63 -22.48
C LEU A 140 34.41 -16.42 -23.24
N GLY A 141 33.85 -15.21 -23.21
CA GLY A 141 32.54 -14.89 -23.77
C GLY A 141 31.48 -14.60 -22.69
N GLU A 142 30.22 -14.54 -23.11
CA GLU A 142 29.09 -14.36 -22.19
C GLU A 142 28.93 -15.59 -21.29
N ALA A 143 28.65 -15.37 -19.99
CA ALA A 143 28.42 -16.44 -19.03
C ALA A 143 27.19 -17.26 -19.45
N THR A 144 27.35 -18.58 -19.53
CA THR A 144 26.27 -19.51 -19.91
C THR A 144 25.71 -20.26 -18.70
N GLU A 145 26.34 -20.10 -17.55
CA GLU A 145 25.99 -20.68 -16.26
C GLU A 145 24.88 -19.88 -15.56
N ASP A 146 24.00 -20.58 -14.83
CA ASP A 146 22.90 -19.97 -14.09
C ASP A 146 23.44 -19.10 -12.93
N MET A 147 23.00 -17.84 -12.86
CA MET A 147 23.32 -16.92 -11.76
C MET A 147 22.31 -17.09 -10.61
N VAL A 148 22.80 -17.26 -9.39
CA VAL A 148 22.00 -17.32 -8.16
C VAL A 148 22.13 -16.01 -7.41
N GLU A 149 21.09 -15.16 -7.52
CA GLU A 149 21.02 -13.85 -6.86
C GLU A 149 20.21 -13.87 -5.56
N ARG A 150 19.35 -14.88 -5.35
CA ARG A 150 18.52 -15.02 -4.14
C ARG A 150 18.36 -16.48 -3.74
N LEU A 151 18.33 -16.72 -2.43
CA LEU A 151 18.05 -18.03 -1.85
C LEU A 151 16.61 -18.02 -1.32
N ASP A 152 15.80 -19.01 -1.69
CA ASP A 152 14.40 -19.10 -1.23
C ASP A 152 14.33 -19.04 0.30
N SER A 153 13.58 -18.11 0.88
CA SER A 153 13.39 -17.98 2.32
C SER A 153 12.05 -18.62 2.72
N ASP A 154 12.10 -19.71 3.49
CA ASP A 154 10.91 -20.47 3.91
C ASP A 154 9.93 -19.73 4.86
N LYS A 155 10.16 -18.44 5.14
CA LYS A 155 9.52 -17.74 6.27
C LYS A 155 8.31 -16.84 5.94
N THR A 156 7.80 -16.80 4.71
CA THR A 156 6.80 -15.77 4.34
C THR A 156 5.37 -16.22 4.02
N ASP A 157 4.94 -17.47 4.29
CA ASP A 157 3.54 -17.89 4.06
C ASP A 157 3.03 -18.99 5.04
N GLN A 158 3.43 -18.98 6.31
CA GLN A 158 2.89 -19.91 7.32
C GLN A 158 1.92 -19.22 8.28
N ASN A 159 0.74 -19.81 8.48
CA ASN A 159 -0.27 -19.32 9.44
C ASN A 159 0.27 -19.41 10.87
N GLU A 160 0.48 -18.28 11.54
CA GLU A 160 1.05 -18.22 12.89
C GLU A 160 0.25 -19.07 13.90
N GLU A 161 -1.07 -19.19 13.77
CA GLU A 161 -1.87 -20.03 14.67
C GLU A 161 -1.61 -21.54 14.48
N GLU A 162 -1.21 -21.97 13.28
CA GLU A 162 -0.84 -23.36 13.02
C GLU A 162 0.58 -23.66 13.50
N VAL A 163 1.52 -22.73 13.23
CA VAL A 163 2.93 -22.85 13.66
C VAL A 163 3.04 -22.93 15.18
N TYR A 164 2.32 -22.07 15.90
CA TYR A 164 2.39 -21.98 17.36
C TYR A 164 1.33 -22.83 18.08
N LYS A 165 0.58 -23.69 17.39
CA LYS A 165 -0.57 -24.45 17.93
C LYS A 165 -0.27 -25.21 19.23
N LEU A 166 0.95 -25.68 19.41
CA LEU A 166 1.40 -26.38 20.63
C LEU A 166 1.34 -25.49 21.90
N ALA A 167 1.43 -24.17 21.74
CA ALA A 167 1.30 -23.22 22.86
C ALA A 167 -0.13 -23.15 23.44
N ASN A 168 -1.16 -23.72 22.79
CA ASN A 168 -2.52 -23.83 23.36
C ASN A 168 -2.54 -24.60 24.69
N VAL A 169 -1.60 -25.54 24.87
CA VAL A 169 -1.53 -26.36 26.09
C VAL A 169 -1.21 -25.50 27.33
N LEU A 170 -0.58 -24.32 27.16
CA LEU A 170 -0.17 -23.45 28.26
C LEU A 170 -1.35 -22.92 29.08
N SER A 171 -2.46 -22.54 28.45
CA SER A 171 -3.69 -22.12 29.15
C SER A 171 -4.43 -23.30 29.80
N GLN A 172 -4.35 -24.50 29.21
CA GLN A 172 -5.06 -25.68 29.71
C GLN A 172 -4.42 -26.33 30.94
N CYS A 173 -3.09 -26.25 31.07
CA CYS A 173 -2.35 -26.92 32.14
C CYS A 173 -1.98 -26.00 33.32
N GLY A 174 -2.51 -24.78 33.32
CA GLY A 174 -2.15 -23.76 34.29
C GLY A 174 -0.71 -23.25 34.12
N GLY A 175 -0.16 -23.32 32.91
CA GLY A 175 1.20 -22.91 32.59
C GLY A 175 1.35 -21.39 32.60
N ILE A 176 0.33 -20.66 32.13
CA ILE A 176 0.27 -19.20 32.15
C ILE A 176 0.36 -18.67 33.58
N GLU A 177 -0.38 -19.27 34.51
CA GLU A 177 -0.42 -18.91 35.93
C GLU A 177 0.94 -19.09 36.60
N VAL A 178 1.63 -20.19 36.26
CA VAL A 178 2.99 -20.44 36.77
C VAL A 178 3.97 -19.42 36.20
N MET A 179 3.86 -19.07 34.92
CA MET A 179 4.69 -18.04 34.30
C MET A 179 4.49 -16.67 34.97
N LEU A 180 3.24 -16.28 35.23
CA LEU A 180 2.91 -15.02 35.92
C LEU A 180 3.42 -15.00 37.37
N SER A 181 3.18 -16.07 38.13
CA SER A 181 3.68 -16.19 39.50
C SER A 181 5.22 -16.13 39.57
N ARG A 182 5.91 -16.70 38.58
CA ARG A 182 7.38 -16.64 38.51
C ARG A 182 7.88 -15.25 38.13
N LEU A 183 7.21 -14.54 37.21
CA LEU A 183 7.55 -13.13 36.95
C LEU A 183 7.37 -12.25 38.19
N GLU A 184 6.28 -12.43 38.94
CA GLU A 184 6.01 -11.65 40.15
C GLU A 184 7.07 -11.87 41.24
N SER A 185 7.65 -13.08 41.32
CA SER A 185 8.72 -13.38 42.27
C SER A 185 10.08 -12.74 41.95
N VAL A 186 10.26 -12.20 40.73
CA VAL A 186 11.51 -11.57 40.32
C VAL A 186 11.49 -10.09 40.69
N HIS A 187 12.28 -9.72 41.69
CA HIS A 187 12.44 -8.31 42.12
C HIS A 187 13.72 -7.64 41.61
N SER A 188 14.61 -8.38 40.95
CA SER A 188 15.88 -7.85 40.39
C SER A 188 16.33 -8.62 39.15
N LEU A 189 16.65 -7.88 38.09
CA LEU A 189 17.14 -8.46 36.83
C LEU A 189 18.59 -8.96 36.91
N ILE A 190 19.35 -8.60 37.95
CA ILE A 190 20.75 -9.04 38.11
C ILE A 190 20.85 -10.57 38.15
N HIS A 191 19.89 -11.23 38.80
CA HIS A 191 19.87 -12.69 38.95
C HIS A 191 18.71 -13.37 38.22
N GLY A 192 17.64 -12.62 37.90
CA GLY A 192 16.42 -13.15 37.30
C GLY A 192 16.28 -12.95 35.78
N ARG A 193 17.17 -12.20 35.12
CA ARG A 193 17.02 -11.82 33.70
C ARG A 193 16.80 -13.02 32.77
N GLN A 194 17.63 -14.06 32.89
CA GLN A 194 17.50 -15.23 32.02
C GLN A 194 16.16 -15.96 32.18
N LEU A 195 15.60 -15.99 33.39
CA LEU A 195 14.27 -16.56 33.62
C LEU A 195 13.18 -15.69 32.98
N VAL A 196 13.29 -14.36 33.13
CA VAL A 196 12.35 -13.41 32.53
C VAL A 196 12.38 -13.52 31.01
N ASP A 197 13.55 -13.50 30.38
CA ASP A 197 13.71 -13.59 28.93
C ASP A 197 13.04 -14.84 28.35
N VAL A 198 13.26 -16.00 28.99
CA VAL A 198 12.66 -17.27 28.57
C VAL A 198 11.14 -17.27 28.79
N ILE A 199 10.66 -16.69 29.88
CA ILE A 199 9.22 -16.55 30.13
C ILE A 199 8.58 -15.63 29.09
N LEU A 200 9.19 -14.49 28.76
CA LEU A 200 8.69 -13.56 27.74
C LEU A 200 8.72 -14.19 26.35
N LYS A 201 9.74 -15.00 26.02
CA LYS A 201 9.78 -15.80 24.79
C LYS A 201 8.62 -16.78 24.71
N LEU A 202 8.33 -17.47 25.81
CA LEU A 202 7.21 -18.40 25.86
C LEU A 202 5.86 -17.66 25.80
N MET A 203 5.75 -16.48 26.41
CA MET A 203 4.57 -15.61 26.29
C MET A 203 4.39 -15.06 24.89
N SER A 204 5.47 -14.67 24.19
CA SER A 204 5.38 -14.17 22.83
C SER A 204 4.85 -15.26 21.89
N HIS A 205 5.23 -16.52 22.09
CA HIS A 205 4.61 -17.67 21.41
C HIS A 205 3.14 -17.84 21.81
N ALA A 206 2.82 -17.68 23.10
CA ALA A 206 1.45 -17.85 23.60
C ALA A 206 0.47 -16.82 23.03
N VAL A 207 0.84 -15.54 22.96
CA VAL A 207 -0.05 -14.46 22.46
C VAL A 207 -0.31 -14.52 20.95
N LYS A 208 0.44 -15.34 20.19
CA LYS A 208 0.13 -15.63 18.78
C LYS A 208 -1.22 -16.34 18.62
N LEU A 209 -1.67 -17.07 19.65
CA LEU A 209 -2.93 -17.80 19.65
C LEU A 209 -4.05 -17.02 20.32
N LYS A 210 -5.21 -16.93 19.66
CA LYS A 210 -6.38 -16.22 20.19
C LYS A 210 -6.88 -16.75 21.55
N ILE A 211 -6.95 -18.07 21.72
CA ILE A 211 -7.38 -18.72 22.98
C ILE A 211 -6.56 -18.25 24.18
N ASN A 212 -5.25 -18.14 24.01
CA ASN A 212 -4.35 -17.74 25.08
C ASN A 212 -4.47 -16.24 25.37
N ARG A 213 -4.66 -15.38 24.34
CA ARG A 213 -4.93 -13.95 24.54
C ARG A 213 -6.21 -13.72 25.35
N GLN A 214 -7.29 -14.43 25.02
CA GLN A 214 -8.55 -14.35 25.77
C GLN A 214 -8.41 -14.86 27.21
N TYR A 215 -7.60 -15.90 27.44
CA TYR A 215 -7.31 -16.38 28.78
C TYR A 215 -6.51 -15.34 29.60
N LEU A 216 -5.44 -14.77 29.01
CA LEU A 216 -4.61 -13.72 29.62
C LEU A 216 -5.38 -12.42 29.91
N ALA A 217 -6.47 -12.16 29.19
CA ALA A 217 -7.35 -11.00 29.41
C ALA A 217 -8.33 -11.18 30.59
N GLN A 218 -8.30 -12.31 31.30
CA GLN A 218 -9.19 -12.53 32.46
C GLN A 218 -8.70 -11.75 33.71
N PRO A 219 -9.57 -10.96 34.37
CA PRO A 219 -9.19 -10.18 35.56
C PRO A 219 -8.57 -11.01 36.69
N LYS A 220 -9.04 -12.26 36.86
CA LYS A 220 -8.57 -13.18 37.92
C LYS A 220 -7.08 -13.51 37.86
N LEU A 221 -6.44 -13.35 36.70
CA LEU A 221 -5.02 -13.67 36.51
C LEU A 221 -4.08 -12.53 36.90
N ASN A 222 -4.58 -11.31 37.16
CA ASN A 222 -3.80 -10.11 37.45
C ASN A 222 -2.66 -9.84 36.43
N THR A 223 -2.80 -10.36 35.21
CA THR A 223 -1.74 -10.42 34.19
C THR A 223 -1.13 -9.06 33.90
N LEU A 224 -1.98 -8.05 33.68
CA LEU A 224 -1.55 -6.70 33.33
C LEU A 224 -0.66 -6.08 34.42
N ASN A 225 -1.04 -6.25 35.69
CA ASN A 225 -0.30 -5.70 36.82
C ASN A 225 1.06 -6.40 37.02
N THR A 226 1.13 -7.71 36.77
CA THR A 226 2.40 -8.45 36.78
C THR A 226 3.32 -7.97 35.66
N LEU A 227 2.80 -7.84 34.42
CA LEU A 227 3.58 -7.36 33.27
C LEU A 227 4.03 -5.91 33.47
N LEU A 228 3.20 -5.02 34.03
CA LEU A 228 3.60 -3.65 34.39
C LEU A 228 4.71 -3.62 35.44
N GLY A 229 4.67 -4.52 36.42
CA GLY A 229 5.76 -4.68 37.39
C GLY A 229 7.07 -5.06 36.72
N THR A 230 7.03 -6.03 35.80
CA THR A 230 8.20 -6.44 35.00
C THR A 230 8.68 -5.32 34.06
N LEU A 231 7.76 -4.53 33.52
CA LEU A 231 8.07 -3.37 32.67
C LEU A 231 8.87 -2.33 33.44
N ASN A 232 8.43 -2.00 34.65
CA ASN A 232 9.15 -1.07 35.52
C ASN A 232 10.56 -1.57 35.86
N LEU A 233 10.74 -2.88 36.10
CA LEU A 233 12.08 -3.45 36.30
C LEU A 233 12.96 -3.30 35.04
N GLY A 234 12.38 -3.47 33.86
CA GLY A 234 13.09 -3.27 32.58
C GLY A 234 13.48 -1.83 32.31
N LEU A 235 12.56 -0.89 32.56
CA LEU A 235 12.83 0.54 32.44
C LEU A 235 13.92 1.00 33.42
N GLN A 236 13.94 0.45 34.64
CA GLN A 236 15.00 0.70 35.62
C GLN A 236 16.37 0.15 35.19
N ALA A 237 16.41 -0.93 34.40
CA ALA A 237 17.64 -1.51 33.88
C ALA A 237 18.23 -0.76 32.66
N ARG A 238 17.50 0.21 32.09
CA ARG A 238 17.93 1.05 30.96
C ARG A 238 18.44 0.21 29.77
N GLU A 239 19.66 0.44 29.30
CA GLU A 239 20.26 -0.22 28.12
C GLU A 239 20.24 -1.76 28.22
N ASP A 240 20.41 -2.29 29.42
CA ASP A 240 20.31 -3.74 29.67
C ASP A 240 18.88 -4.28 29.58
N GLY A 241 17.86 -3.42 29.59
CA GLY A 241 16.45 -3.78 29.55
C GLY A 241 15.76 -3.59 28.20
N VAL A 242 16.42 -3.00 27.19
CA VAL A 242 15.77 -2.55 25.94
C VAL A 242 14.99 -3.68 25.24
N SER A 243 15.66 -4.78 24.90
CA SER A 243 15.02 -5.92 24.19
C SER A 243 13.88 -6.54 25.01
N MET A 244 14.02 -6.58 26.32
CA MET A 244 13.01 -7.10 27.24
C MET A 244 11.78 -6.18 27.29
N VAL A 245 11.98 -4.86 27.35
CA VAL A 245 10.91 -3.85 27.35
C VAL A 245 10.15 -3.87 26.03
N GLU A 246 10.85 -3.92 24.89
CA GLU A 246 10.20 -4.00 23.56
C GLU A 246 9.32 -5.25 23.43
N GLN A 247 9.85 -6.41 23.80
CA GLN A 247 9.11 -7.67 23.77
C GLN A 247 7.89 -7.63 24.70
N LEU A 248 8.04 -7.04 25.88
CA LEU A 248 6.98 -6.92 26.87
C LEU A 248 5.86 -5.98 26.41
N LEU A 249 6.19 -4.82 25.84
CA LEU A 249 5.22 -3.88 25.27
C LEU A 249 4.41 -4.54 24.14
N HIS A 250 5.05 -5.32 23.27
CA HIS A 250 4.36 -6.08 22.22
C HIS A 250 3.38 -7.13 22.79
N ILE A 251 3.80 -7.87 23.83
CA ILE A 251 2.94 -8.85 24.51
C ILE A 251 1.73 -8.14 25.14
N MET A 252 1.97 -7.05 25.88
CA MET A 252 0.92 -6.26 26.51
C MET A 252 -0.06 -5.69 25.48
N GLU A 253 0.43 -5.10 24.38
CA GLU A 253 -0.40 -4.56 23.30
C GLU A 253 -1.31 -5.65 22.69
N SER A 254 -0.78 -6.85 22.48
CA SER A 254 -1.53 -7.99 21.92
C SER A 254 -2.68 -8.43 22.85
N ILE A 255 -2.42 -8.49 24.16
CA ILE A 255 -3.43 -8.87 25.17
C ILE A 255 -4.49 -7.77 25.30
N LEU A 256 -4.05 -6.52 25.40
CA LEU A 256 -4.92 -5.35 25.58
C LEU A 256 -5.88 -5.16 24.38
N LYS A 257 -5.39 -5.36 23.15
CA LYS A 257 -6.24 -5.33 21.94
C LYS A 257 -7.32 -6.42 21.95
N GLU A 258 -6.98 -7.64 22.37
CA GLU A 258 -7.97 -8.73 22.46
C GLU A 258 -9.00 -8.44 23.56
N ALA A 259 -8.54 -8.00 24.75
CA ALA A 259 -9.40 -7.65 25.88
C ALA A 259 -10.42 -6.55 25.52
N ALA A 260 -9.99 -5.58 24.73
CA ALA A 260 -10.81 -4.48 24.23
C ALA A 260 -11.80 -4.87 23.11
N SER A 261 -11.60 -6.03 22.47
CA SER A 261 -12.41 -6.52 21.34
C SER A 261 -13.55 -7.47 21.74
N ASP A 262 -13.54 -7.94 22.99
CA ASP A 262 -14.44 -9.00 23.46
C ASP A 262 -15.86 -8.46 23.73
N LYS A 263 -16.69 -8.47 22.68
CA LYS A 263 -18.11 -8.05 22.69
C LYS A 263 -19.01 -8.86 23.63
N THR A 264 -18.51 -9.91 24.28
CA THR A 264 -19.35 -10.83 25.08
C THR A 264 -19.72 -10.31 26.47
N LYS A 265 -19.12 -9.22 26.97
CA LYS A 265 -19.45 -8.65 28.29
C LYS A 265 -20.42 -7.46 28.27
N SER A 266 -20.72 -6.87 27.11
CA SER A 266 -21.59 -5.69 27.04
C SER A 266 -23.08 -5.99 27.26
N ASP A 267 -23.53 -7.23 27.05
CA ASP A 267 -24.96 -7.51 26.91
C ASP A 267 -25.61 -8.23 28.11
N ILE A 268 -24.87 -8.53 29.21
CA ILE A 268 -25.41 -9.36 30.31
C ILE A 268 -25.37 -8.72 31.71
N ILE A 269 -24.71 -7.58 31.96
CA ILE A 269 -24.62 -7.04 33.33
C ILE A 269 -25.16 -5.62 33.41
N SER A 270 -26.49 -5.52 33.31
CA SER A 270 -27.25 -4.48 33.99
C SER A 270 -27.42 -4.90 35.45
N HIS A 271 -27.05 -3.99 36.37
CA HIS A 271 -27.29 -4.04 37.81
C HIS A 271 -26.41 -4.96 38.67
N ASP A 272 -25.74 -4.32 39.62
CA ASP A 272 -25.17 -4.88 40.85
C ASP A 272 -24.07 -5.92 40.67
N LEU A 273 -22.83 -5.44 40.53
CA LEU A 273 -21.61 -5.94 41.16
C LEU A 273 -20.48 -4.99 40.76
N THR A 274 -19.74 -4.48 41.74
CA THR A 274 -18.50 -3.72 41.54
C THR A 274 -17.54 -4.55 40.67
N THR A 275 -17.52 -4.29 39.37
CA THR A 275 -16.68 -4.98 38.40
C THR A 275 -15.23 -4.53 38.59
N GLU A 276 -14.40 -5.40 39.18
CA GLU A 276 -12.95 -5.30 39.07
C GLU A 276 -12.57 -5.52 37.59
N GLU A 277 -12.51 -4.42 36.84
CA GLU A 277 -12.16 -4.41 35.42
C GLU A 277 -10.65 -4.66 35.22
N PHE A 278 -10.29 -5.28 34.09
CA PHE A 278 -8.91 -5.56 33.68
C PHE A 278 -8.17 -4.24 33.40
N THR A 279 -7.75 -3.55 34.46
CA THR A 279 -7.19 -2.20 34.45
C THR A 279 -5.94 -2.15 35.33
N GLY A 280 -4.99 -1.27 35.03
CA GLY A 280 -3.73 -1.16 35.79
C GLY A 280 -3.86 -0.24 37.01
N ASP A 281 -3.10 -0.49 38.08
CA ASP A 281 -3.17 0.32 39.32
C ASP A 281 -2.85 1.82 39.10
N ASN A 282 -3.50 2.72 39.86
CA ASN A 282 -3.30 4.19 39.80
C ASN A 282 -1.81 4.61 39.91
N GLU A 283 -1.07 3.94 40.80
CA GLU A 283 0.35 4.21 41.02
C GLU A 283 1.18 3.83 39.78
N LYS A 284 0.83 2.75 39.08
CA LYS A 284 1.54 2.29 37.89
C LYS A 284 1.27 3.16 36.66
N LEU A 285 0.05 3.67 36.51
CA LEU A 285 -0.29 4.66 35.48
C LEU A 285 0.50 5.97 35.70
N THR A 286 0.55 6.45 36.95
CA THR A 286 1.32 7.65 37.32
C THR A 286 2.81 7.46 37.04
N LEU A 287 3.37 6.30 37.38
CA LEU A 287 4.77 5.98 37.08
C LEU A 287 5.05 5.97 35.58
N LEU A 288 4.17 5.39 34.75
CA LEU A 288 4.35 5.39 33.30
C LEU A 288 4.27 6.79 32.69
N LEU A 289 3.36 7.65 33.17
CA LEU A 289 3.31 9.05 32.75
C LEU A 289 4.61 9.78 33.09
N GLN A 290 5.19 9.54 34.27
CA GLN A 290 6.49 10.09 34.65
C GLN A 290 7.68 9.52 33.84
N GLN A 291 7.56 8.31 33.29
CA GLN A 291 8.62 7.72 32.45
C GLN A 291 8.69 8.33 31.05
N ILE A 292 7.65 9.04 30.59
CA ILE A 292 7.68 9.79 29.30
C ILE A 292 8.80 10.85 29.33
N ASP A 293 9.07 11.44 30.48
CA ASP A 293 10.14 12.43 30.67
C ASP A 293 11.54 11.81 30.73
N SER A 294 11.66 10.48 30.76
CA SER A 294 12.97 9.84 30.90
C SER A 294 13.74 9.87 29.57
N GLU A 295 14.98 10.34 29.63
CA GLU A 295 15.92 10.36 28.49
C GLU A 295 16.04 8.98 27.81
N PHE A 296 15.99 7.91 28.61
CA PHE A 296 16.01 6.53 28.11
C PHE A 296 14.82 6.23 27.20
N VAL A 297 13.59 6.53 27.64
CA VAL A 297 12.39 6.28 26.84
C VAL A 297 12.37 7.18 25.60
N GLN A 298 12.76 8.45 25.72
CA GLN A 298 12.81 9.37 24.59
C GLN A 298 13.83 8.99 23.52
N THR A 299 14.94 8.37 23.91
CA THR A 299 15.98 7.90 22.97
C THR A 299 15.54 6.67 22.18
N HIS A 300 14.74 5.79 22.80
CA HIS A 300 14.29 4.53 22.20
C HIS A 300 12.87 4.65 21.64
N SER A 301 12.75 4.99 20.36
CA SER A 301 11.47 5.29 19.67
C SER A 301 10.43 4.17 19.76
N ILE A 302 10.84 2.89 19.73
CA ILE A 302 9.96 1.73 19.86
C ILE A 302 9.33 1.68 21.27
N ILE A 303 10.14 1.93 22.30
CA ILE A 303 9.68 1.95 23.69
C ILE A 303 8.73 3.12 23.92
N PHE A 304 9.10 4.31 23.45
CA PHE A 304 8.26 5.51 23.52
C PHE A 304 6.87 5.29 22.90
N GLN A 305 6.84 4.77 21.67
CA GLN A 305 5.60 4.49 20.95
C GLN A 305 4.77 3.39 21.63
N GLY A 306 5.41 2.34 22.15
CA GLY A 306 4.71 1.28 22.87
C GLY A 306 4.05 1.78 24.16
N ILE A 307 4.72 2.67 24.91
CA ILE A 307 4.17 3.30 26.12
C ILE A 307 2.94 4.15 25.78
N LEU A 308 3.03 5.02 24.76
CA LEU A 308 1.92 5.89 24.34
C LEU A 308 0.68 5.11 23.89
N ARG A 309 0.83 3.92 23.31
CA ARG A 309 -0.29 3.04 22.93
C ARG A 309 -0.96 2.37 24.12
N ILE A 310 -0.21 2.08 25.19
CA ILE A 310 -0.72 1.36 26.35
C ILE A 310 -1.40 2.29 27.35
N ILE A 311 -0.87 3.50 27.56
CA ILE A 311 -1.39 4.47 28.54
C ILE A 311 -2.92 4.69 28.46
N PRO A 312 -3.52 4.94 27.27
CA PRO A 312 -4.96 5.15 27.18
C PRO A 312 -5.74 3.90 27.59
N VAL A 313 -5.25 2.72 27.20
CA VAL A 313 -5.93 1.45 27.49
C VAL A 313 -5.88 1.10 28.98
N LEU A 314 -4.81 1.49 29.69
CA LEU A 314 -4.73 1.32 31.15
C LEU A 314 -5.76 2.15 31.91
N SER A 315 -6.20 3.27 31.32
CA SER A 315 -7.20 4.15 31.91
C SER A 315 -8.65 3.73 31.62
N PHE A 316 -8.87 2.81 30.67
CA PHE A 316 -10.22 2.39 30.28
C PHE A 316 -10.98 1.73 31.43
N GLY A 317 -12.30 1.95 31.49
CA GLY A 317 -13.17 1.41 32.54
C GLY A 317 -13.24 2.23 33.84
N ASP A 318 -12.16 2.95 34.20
CA ASP A 318 -12.11 3.78 35.40
C ASP A 318 -12.18 5.28 35.05
N SER A 319 -13.28 5.93 35.44
CA SER A 319 -13.50 7.35 35.15
C SER A 319 -12.49 8.28 35.86
N ASP A 320 -12.00 7.91 37.04
CA ASP A 320 -11.03 8.73 37.78
C ASP A 320 -9.65 8.66 37.09
N ARG A 321 -9.27 7.51 36.53
CA ARG A 321 -8.03 7.35 35.76
C ARG A 321 -8.07 8.06 34.41
N MET A 322 -9.19 7.97 33.71
CA MET A 322 -9.37 8.74 32.46
C MET A 322 -9.28 10.25 32.75
N GLN A 323 -9.86 10.72 33.85
CA GLN A 323 -9.77 12.12 34.25
C GLN A 323 -8.32 12.50 34.62
N MET A 324 -7.59 11.65 35.36
CA MET A 324 -6.17 11.87 35.67
C MET A 324 -5.31 12.01 34.40
N LEU A 325 -5.54 11.17 33.41
CA LEU A 325 -4.85 11.25 32.11
C LEU A 325 -5.14 12.59 31.42
N ILE A 326 -6.42 13.00 31.38
CA ILE A 326 -6.82 14.26 30.77
C ILE A 326 -6.21 15.45 31.50
N ASP A 327 -6.27 15.47 32.83
CA ASP A 327 -5.76 16.56 33.66
C ASP A 327 -4.24 16.75 33.50
N HIS A 328 -3.51 15.64 33.31
CA HIS A 328 -2.07 15.67 33.06
C HIS A 328 -1.73 16.41 31.75
N PHE A 329 -2.43 16.10 30.65
CA PHE A 329 -2.15 16.72 29.35
C PHE A 329 -2.81 18.10 29.18
N LYS A 330 -3.91 18.38 29.88
CA LYS A 330 -4.70 19.61 29.73
C LYS A 330 -3.87 20.89 29.85
N LEU A 331 -2.87 20.91 30.73
CA LEU A 331 -1.99 22.07 30.96
C LEU A 331 -1.17 22.47 29.71
N TYR A 332 -0.98 21.54 28.78
CA TYR A 332 -0.17 21.72 27.56
C TYR A 332 -1.02 21.97 26.30
N LEU A 333 -2.35 21.87 26.38
CA LEU A 333 -3.27 21.99 25.24
C LEU A 333 -3.74 23.43 24.97
N HIS A 334 -3.10 24.41 25.59
CA HIS A 334 -3.37 25.84 25.41
C HIS A 334 -2.60 26.39 24.19
N PHE A 335 -3.17 26.27 22.98
CA PHE A 335 -2.51 26.62 21.71
C PHE A 335 -2.06 28.08 21.61
N GLU A 336 -2.82 29.03 22.18
CA GLU A 336 -2.42 30.45 22.18
C GLU A 336 -1.13 30.68 22.97
N LYS A 337 -1.03 30.08 24.16
CA LYS A 337 0.17 30.16 24.99
C LYS A 337 1.37 29.52 24.30
N TYR A 338 1.14 28.40 23.61
CA TYR A 338 2.18 27.69 22.85
C TYR A 338 2.74 28.51 21.67
N ASP A 339 1.85 29.23 20.97
CA ASP A 339 2.24 30.14 19.88
C ASP A 339 3.09 31.32 20.37
N GLU A 340 2.85 31.81 21.60
CA GLU A 340 3.63 32.91 22.20
C GLU A 340 4.98 32.45 22.73
N SER A 341 5.01 31.32 23.46
CA SER A 341 6.22 30.74 24.03
C SER A 341 6.00 29.25 24.34
N HIS A 342 6.92 28.41 23.91
CA HIS A 342 6.91 26.98 24.20
C HIS A 342 8.30 26.49 24.58
N THR A 343 8.33 25.46 25.41
CA THR A 343 9.51 24.67 25.76
C THR A 343 9.55 23.37 24.95
N ASP A 344 10.70 22.69 24.94
CA ASP A 344 10.84 21.37 24.33
C ASP A 344 9.89 20.36 25.00
N ASP A 345 9.66 20.49 26.31
CA ASP A 345 8.69 19.70 27.07
C ASP A 345 7.26 19.96 26.57
N ASP A 346 6.84 21.22 26.39
CA ASP A 346 5.51 21.54 25.85
C ASP A 346 5.29 20.90 24.48
N THR A 347 6.33 20.90 23.64
CA THR A 347 6.33 20.29 22.30
C THR A 347 6.21 18.75 22.38
N LEU A 348 6.92 18.14 23.32
CA LEU A 348 6.87 16.69 23.57
C LEU A 348 5.46 16.28 24.03
N TYR A 349 4.90 16.96 25.02
CA TYR A 349 3.58 16.63 25.59
C TYR A 349 2.44 16.84 24.59
N LEU A 350 2.50 17.89 23.76
CA LEU A 350 1.55 18.09 22.65
C LEU A 350 1.63 16.97 21.61
N ASN A 351 2.84 16.53 21.26
CA ASN A 351 3.05 15.39 20.37
C ASN A 351 2.47 14.11 20.99
N CYS A 352 2.80 13.82 22.25
CA CYS A 352 2.29 12.65 23.00
C CYS A 352 0.76 12.63 23.00
N PHE A 353 0.11 13.76 23.26
CA PHE A 353 -1.35 13.83 23.27
C PHE A 353 -1.96 13.57 21.88
N CYS A 354 -1.36 14.10 20.81
CA CYS A 354 -1.79 13.81 19.44
C CYS A 354 -1.69 12.32 19.10
N GLU A 355 -0.60 11.66 19.49
CA GLU A 355 -0.42 10.21 19.29
C GLU A 355 -1.40 9.38 20.13
N ILE A 356 -1.65 9.77 21.38
CA ILE A 356 -2.65 9.14 22.26
C ILE A 356 -4.02 9.20 21.62
N VAL A 357 -4.45 10.40 21.20
CA VAL A 357 -5.76 10.65 20.60
C VAL A 357 -5.95 9.89 19.28
N ALA A 358 -4.90 9.81 18.45
CA ALA A 358 -4.90 9.01 17.23
C ALA A 358 -4.95 7.49 17.52
N GLY A 359 -4.37 7.06 18.64
CA GLY A 359 -4.33 5.65 19.09
C GLY A 359 -5.54 5.18 19.90
N ILE A 360 -6.53 6.04 20.18
CA ILE A 360 -7.74 5.64 20.92
C ILE A 360 -8.50 4.56 20.12
N GLN A 361 -8.74 3.43 20.77
CA GLN A 361 -9.41 2.30 20.15
C GLN A 361 -10.91 2.57 19.92
N PHE A 362 -11.46 1.93 18.89
CA PHE A 362 -12.85 2.10 18.46
C PHE A 362 -13.80 1.18 19.23
N ASN A 363 -13.95 1.40 20.54
CA ASN A 363 -14.84 0.65 21.42
C ASN A 363 -15.54 1.58 22.43
N ALA A 364 -16.43 1.02 23.26
CA ALA A 364 -17.20 1.80 24.24
C ALA A 364 -16.31 2.62 25.19
N ASN A 365 -15.19 2.04 25.65
CA ASN A 365 -14.25 2.70 26.55
C ASN A 365 -13.48 3.83 25.87
N GLY A 366 -13.09 3.65 24.61
CA GLY A 366 -12.47 4.70 23.81
C GLY A 366 -13.42 5.88 23.55
N ASN A 367 -14.70 5.59 23.29
CA ASN A 367 -15.73 6.64 23.18
C ASN A 367 -15.94 7.36 24.51
N GLN A 368 -15.99 6.65 25.64
CA GLN A 368 -16.08 7.26 26.97
C GLN A 368 -14.91 8.21 27.26
N LEU A 369 -13.68 7.85 26.88
CA LEU A 369 -12.52 8.73 27.01
C LEU A 369 -12.68 9.99 26.14
N LYS A 370 -13.15 9.84 24.90
CA LYS A 370 -13.42 10.98 24.01
C LYS A 370 -14.54 11.89 24.54
N ASP A 371 -15.60 11.32 25.10
CA ASP A 371 -16.68 12.06 25.76
C ASP A 371 -16.15 12.89 26.95
N LEU A 372 -15.25 12.31 27.76
CA LEU A 372 -14.59 13.02 28.86
C LEU A 372 -13.68 14.14 28.35
N ILE A 373 -12.95 13.94 27.24
CA ILE A 373 -12.12 14.99 26.60
C ILE A 373 -13.02 16.16 26.15
N VAL A 374 -14.17 15.87 25.55
CA VAL A 374 -15.16 16.88 25.13
C VAL A 374 -15.74 17.62 26.35
N LYS A 375 -16.08 16.89 27.43
CA LYS A 375 -16.60 17.47 28.67
C LYS A 375 -15.60 18.40 29.37
N ASN A 376 -14.30 18.12 29.21
CA ASN A 376 -13.21 18.90 29.81
C ASN A 376 -12.89 20.21 29.08
N GLY A 377 -13.55 20.50 27.95
CA GLY A 377 -13.40 21.77 27.23
C GLY A 377 -12.34 21.79 26.13
N ILE A 378 -11.63 20.69 25.90
CA ILE A 378 -10.45 20.64 25.01
C ILE A 378 -10.83 20.87 23.55
N VAL A 379 -11.94 20.28 23.10
CA VAL A 379 -12.41 20.46 21.71
C VAL A 379 -12.89 21.90 21.49
N GLN A 380 -13.58 22.47 22.47
CA GLN A 380 -14.09 23.85 22.42
C GLN A 380 -12.95 24.85 22.34
N GLU A 381 -11.86 24.61 23.08
CA GLU A 381 -10.65 25.45 23.03
C GLU A 381 -9.94 25.38 21.67
N ALA A 382 -9.80 24.18 21.09
CA ALA A 382 -9.27 24.00 19.74
C ALA A 382 -10.12 24.71 18.67
N LEU A 383 -11.44 24.64 18.81
CA LEU A 383 -12.37 25.34 17.92
C LEU A 383 -12.30 26.86 18.09
N ALA A 384 -12.14 27.36 19.32
CA ALA A 384 -11.95 28.79 19.59
C ALA A 384 -10.65 29.31 18.95
N TYR A 385 -9.55 28.56 19.05
CA TYR A 385 -8.28 28.87 18.41
C TYR A 385 -8.42 28.99 16.87
N LEU A 386 -9.06 28.01 16.24
CA LEU A 386 -9.30 28.02 14.78
C LEU A 386 -10.21 29.18 14.36
N ASN A 387 -11.33 29.39 15.06
CA ASN A 387 -12.30 30.41 14.70
C ASN A 387 -11.76 31.85 14.89
N THR A 388 -10.84 32.04 15.83
CA THR A 388 -10.23 33.35 16.10
C THR A 388 -9.17 33.73 15.06
N HIS A 389 -8.43 32.75 14.55
CA HIS A 389 -7.24 33.02 13.72
C HIS A 389 -7.38 32.69 12.23
N ILE A 390 -8.37 31.90 11.81
CA ILE A 390 -8.59 31.62 10.38
C ILE A 390 -9.10 32.88 9.66
N PRO A 391 -8.38 33.43 8.67
CA PRO A 391 -8.86 34.57 7.92
C PRO A 391 -10.16 34.26 7.14
N GLU A 392 -11.09 35.21 7.08
CA GLU A 392 -12.39 35.03 6.41
C GLU A 392 -12.29 35.10 4.87
N HIS A 393 -11.30 35.83 4.35
CA HIS A 393 -11.12 36.04 2.92
C HIS A 393 -10.37 34.90 2.21
N LYS A 394 -10.66 34.70 0.91
CA LYS A 394 -10.07 33.65 0.06
C LYS A 394 -8.75 34.08 -0.62
N ASN A 395 -8.10 35.13 -0.14
CA ASN A 395 -6.82 35.61 -0.68
C ASN A 395 -5.66 34.91 0.04
N PHE A 396 -5.38 33.67 -0.35
CA PHE A 396 -4.41 32.82 0.36
C PHE A 396 -2.96 33.32 0.33
N ASP A 397 -2.64 34.25 -0.58
CA ASP A 397 -1.32 34.89 -0.68
C ASP A 397 -1.14 36.08 0.29
N ALA A 398 -2.21 36.47 1.00
CA ALA A 398 -2.19 37.58 1.94
C ALA A 398 -1.28 37.30 3.15
N GLU A 399 -0.77 38.39 3.74
CA GLU A 399 0.23 38.33 4.81
C GLU A 399 -0.34 37.68 6.08
N ASP A 400 -1.62 37.90 6.38
CA ASP A 400 -2.34 37.29 7.50
C ASP A 400 -2.49 35.76 7.38
N TRP A 401 -2.71 35.22 6.18
CA TRP A 401 -2.66 33.78 5.91
C TRP A 401 -1.28 33.20 6.15
N LYS A 402 -0.21 33.90 5.73
CA LYS A 402 1.17 33.48 6.01
C LYS A 402 1.45 33.49 7.51
N THR A 403 1.04 34.54 8.22
CA THR A 403 1.18 34.62 9.69
C THR A 403 0.41 33.50 10.40
N PHE A 404 -0.81 33.18 9.97
CA PHE A 404 -1.60 32.09 10.57
C PHE A 404 -0.98 30.72 10.30
N THR A 405 -0.60 30.43 9.05
CA THR A 405 0.01 29.15 8.67
C THR A 405 1.40 28.94 9.27
N SER A 406 2.10 30.00 9.67
CA SER A 406 3.39 29.89 10.38
C SER A 406 3.25 29.64 11.89
N ARG A 407 2.04 29.58 12.45
CA ARG A 407 1.84 29.37 13.89
C ARG A 407 2.24 27.95 14.31
N PRO A 408 3.10 27.79 15.32
CA PRO A 408 3.63 26.49 15.71
C PRO A 408 2.58 25.55 16.33
N GLY A 409 1.51 26.07 16.95
CA GLY A 409 0.43 25.29 17.55
C GLY A 409 -0.58 24.72 16.54
N LEU A 410 -0.69 25.31 15.34
CA LEU A 410 -1.69 24.95 14.34
C LEU A 410 -1.60 23.48 13.86
N PRO A 411 -0.42 22.92 13.54
CA PRO A 411 -0.32 21.50 13.16
C PRO A 411 -0.83 20.54 14.23
N TYR A 412 -0.55 20.84 15.51
CA TYR A 412 -0.99 20.02 16.66
C TYR A 412 -2.50 20.11 16.86
N CYS A 413 -3.08 21.30 16.73
CA CYS A 413 -4.53 21.49 16.79
C CYS A 413 -5.25 20.63 15.74
N LEU A 414 -4.76 20.61 14.49
CA LEU A 414 -5.37 19.82 13.42
C LEU A 414 -5.18 18.31 13.61
N ARG A 415 -3.99 17.85 14.03
CA ARG A 415 -3.72 16.44 14.34
C ARG A 415 -4.61 15.93 15.48
N MET A 416 -4.74 16.72 16.55
CA MET A 416 -5.62 16.41 17.68
C MET A 416 -7.08 16.31 17.25
N LEU A 417 -7.59 17.28 16.48
CA LEU A 417 -8.97 17.26 15.99
C LEU A 417 -9.23 16.05 15.07
N THR A 418 -8.26 15.68 14.23
CA THR A 418 -8.36 14.50 13.35
C THR A 418 -8.60 13.23 14.17
N GLY A 419 -7.76 12.96 15.18
CA GLY A 419 -7.90 11.75 15.98
C GLY A 419 -9.16 11.76 16.86
N LEU A 420 -9.58 12.92 17.39
CA LEU A 420 -10.83 13.02 18.14
C LEU A 420 -12.06 12.80 17.26
N CYS A 421 -12.11 13.38 16.06
CA CYS A 421 -13.22 13.22 15.13
C CYS A 421 -13.35 11.79 14.57
N THR A 422 -12.26 11.03 14.50
CA THR A 422 -12.28 9.67 13.93
C THR A 422 -13.19 8.74 14.77
N LYS A 423 -14.29 8.27 14.18
CA LYS A 423 -15.30 7.37 14.78
C LYS A 423 -15.96 7.86 16.07
N HIS A 424 -16.11 9.17 16.25
CA HIS A 424 -16.74 9.76 17.43
C HIS A 424 -17.80 10.82 17.07
N LEU A 425 -19.08 10.43 17.21
CA LEU A 425 -20.22 11.23 16.76
C LEU A 425 -20.28 12.61 17.44
N LEU A 426 -20.12 12.67 18.76
CA LEU A 426 -20.25 13.92 19.52
C LEU A 426 -19.22 14.98 19.09
N THR A 427 -17.97 14.56 18.85
CA THR A 427 -16.92 15.49 18.36
C THR A 427 -17.21 15.90 16.92
N GLN A 428 -17.66 14.97 16.08
CA GLN A 428 -17.97 15.26 14.66
C GLN A 428 -19.10 16.30 14.54
N GLU A 429 -20.14 16.21 15.36
CA GLU A 429 -21.22 17.20 15.41
C GLU A 429 -20.70 18.57 15.86
N MET A 430 -19.94 18.62 16.96
CA MET A 430 -19.41 19.87 17.53
C MET A 430 -18.47 20.61 16.55
N VAL A 431 -17.57 19.89 15.89
CA VAL A 431 -16.67 20.47 14.88
C VAL A 431 -17.44 20.82 13.60
N GLY A 432 -18.44 20.01 13.24
CA GLY A 432 -19.29 20.23 12.08
C GLY A 432 -20.08 21.53 12.12
N GLU A 433 -20.57 21.94 13.28
CA GLU A 433 -21.39 23.16 13.43
C GLU A 433 -20.65 24.46 13.09
N THR A 434 -19.35 24.54 13.36
CA THR A 434 -18.62 25.83 13.36
C THR A 434 -17.39 25.85 12.46
N ALA A 435 -16.66 24.74 12.34
CA ALA A 435 -15.31 24.76 11.74
C ALA A 435 -15.27 24.45 10.24
N ILE A 436 -16.30 23.81 9.65
CA ILE A 436 -16.26 23.32 8.26
C ILE A 436 -15.84 24.39 7.25
N PRO A 437 -16.43 25.62 7.25
CA PRO A 437 -16.04 26.63 6.27
C PRO A 437 -14.59 27.09 6.44
N GLY A 438 -14.09 27.14 7.67
CA GLY A 438 -12.71 27.52 7.99
C GLY A 438 -11.71 26.45 7.57
N LEU A 439 -11.97 25.20 7.94
CA LEU A 439 -11.18 24.03 7.54
C LEU A 439 -11.15 23.84 6.01
N HIS A 440 -12.26 24.08 5.32
CA HIS A 440 -12.27 24.01 3.84
C HIS A 440 -11.49 25.15 3.17
N ARG A 441 -11.37 26.32 3.82
CA ARG A 441 -10.45 27.37 3.34
C ARG A 441 -9.01 26.95 3.54
N LEU A 442 -8.69 26.39 4.71
CA LEU A 442 -7.34 25.94 5.06
C LEU A 442 -6.87 24.77 4.17
N GLU A 443 -7.77 23.84 3.82
CA GLU A 443 -7.57 22.76 2.83
C GLU A 443 -7.06 23.29 1.47
N GLN A 444 -7.44 24.51 1.08
CA GLN A 444 -7.08 25.09 -0.22
C GLN A 444 -5.74 25.84 -0.21
N VAL A 445 -5.08 25.96 0.95
CA VAL A 445 -3.80 26.65 1.08
C VAL A 445 -2.67 25.67 0.79
N ALA A 446 -1.90 25.96 -0.25
CA ALA A 446 -0.66 25.22 -0.53
C ALA A 446 0.46 25.76 0.37
N THR A 447 0.76 25.05 1.46
CA THR A 447 1.83 25.40 2.41
C THR A 447 2.95 24.37 2.39
N GLU A 448 4.20 24.79 2.52
CA GLU A 448 5.38 23.90 2.62
C GLU A 448 5.30 22.92 3.82
N GLY A 449 4.56 23.25 4.88
CA GLY A 449 4.38 22.44 6.08
C GLY A 449 3.19 21.47 6.09
N GLY A 450 2.50 21.25 4.95
CA GLY A 450 1.42 20.25 4.86
C GLY A 450 0.13 20.59 5.63
N ILE A 451 -0.09 21.85 6.02
CA ILE A 451 -1.26 22.29 6.81
C ILE A 451 -2.57 22.05 6.05
N GLY A 452 -2.57 22.26 4.73
CA GLY A 452 -3.72 21.93 3.88
C GLY A 452 -4.12 20.45 3.98
N SER A 453 -3.15 19.54 3.97
CA SER A 453 -3.38 18.09 4.14
C SER A 453 -3.84 17.73 5.54
N LEU A 454 -3.31 18.38 6.58
CA LEU A 454 -3.81 18.18 7.96
C LEU A 454 -5.27 18.61 8.09
N SER A 455 -5.65 19.72 7.45
CA SER A 455 -7.04 20.18 7.43
C SER A 455 -7.95 19.27 6.61
N GLU A 456 -7.45 18.70 5.51
CA GLU A 456 -8.14 17.66 4.74
C GLU A 456 -8.43 16.43 5.59
N ASN A 457 -7.45 15.93 6.36
CA ASN A 457 -7.62 14.79 7.25
C ASN A 457 -8.74 15.02 8.29
N VAL A 458 -8.84 16.24 8.85
CA VAL A 458 -9.95 16.59 9.76
C VAL A 458 -11.29 16.50 9.00
N LEU A 459 -11.38 17.08 7.79
CA LEU A 459 -12.59 17.03 6.98
C LEU A 459 -12.97 15.61 6.53
N GLU A 460 -11.99 14.73 6.35
CA GLU A 460 -12.22 13.31 6.08
C GLU A 460 -12.76 12.57 7.30
N ALA A 461 -12.17 12.79 8.48
CA ALA A 461 -12.67 12.21 9.73
C ALA A 461 -14.12 12.65 10.04
N LEU A 462 -14.53 13.85 9.60
CA LEU A 462 -15.91 14.35 9.71
C LEU A 462 -16.90 13.70 8.73
N GLN A 463 -16.43 13.07 7.64
CA GLN A 463 -17.31 12.45 6.64
C GLN A 463 -17.95 11.14 7.11
N GLU A 464 -17.49 10.55 8.21
CA GLU A 464 -18.10 9.37 8.78
C GLU A 464 -19.50 9.67 9.38
N HIS A 465 -19.77 10.93 9.74
CA HIS A 465 -21.10 11.38 10.18
C HIS A 465 -21.96 11.86 9.00
N ALA A 466 -23.14 11.25 8.79
CA ALA A 466 -23.95 11.46 7.59
C ALA A 466 -24.37 12.93 7.34
N GLU A 467 -24.81 13.66 8.38
CA GLU A 467 -25.25 15.05 8.22
C GLU A 467 -24.09 16.04 8.05
N VAL A 468 -22.98 15.81 8.74
CA VAL A 468 -21.76 16.65 8.63
C VAL A 468 -21.11 16.40 7.27
N ALA A 469 -21.10 15.16 6.79
CA ALA A 469 -20.63 14.81 5.46
C ALA A 469 -21.39 15.54 4.35
N LYS A 470 -22.72 15.72 4.48
CA LYS A 470 -23.51 16.52 3.53
C LYS A 470 -23.03 17.98 3.50
N GLN A 471 -22.77 18.57 4.66
CA GLN A 471 -22.27 19.95 4.77
C GLN A 471 -20.88 20.10 4.15
N VAL A 472 -19.94 19.18 4.44
CA VAL A 472 -18.60 19.15 3.82
C VAL A 472 -18.70 19.03 2.29
N LYS A 473 -19.52 18.11 1.79
CA LYS A 473 -19.76 17.93 0.34
C LYS A 473 -20.39 19.16 -0.29
N GLN A 474 -21.33 19.82 0.38
CA GLN A 474 -21.96 21.04 -0.10
C GLN A 474 -20.96 22.19 -0.25
N VAL A 475 -20.11 22.42 0.75
CA VAL A 475 -19.08 23.48 0.74
C VAL A 475 -18.04 23.21 -0.36
N ARG A 476 -17.56 21.96 -0.49
CA ARG A 476 -16.65 21.56 -1.59
C ARG A 476 -17.30 21.73 -2.97
N ARG A 477 -18.59 21.41 -3.12
CA ARG A 477 -19.35 21.62 -4.37
C ARG A 477 -19.47 23.10 -4.72
N GLN A 478 -19.82 23.96 -3.77
CA GLN A 478 -19.92 25.42 -3.98
C GLN A 478 -18.58 26.00 -4.45
N THR A 479 -17.47 25.61 -3.84
CA THR A 479 -16.12 26.03 -4.28
C THR A 479 -15.81 25.57 -5.71
N ARG A 480 -16.18 24.34 -6.09
CA ARG A 480 -15.99 23.82 -7.46
C ARG A 480 -16.79 24.64 -8.49
N GLU A 481 -18.04 24.98 -8.16
CA GLU A 481 -18.91 25.80 -9.01
C GLU A 481 -18.38 27.24 -9.14
N GLU A 482 -17.89 27.85 -8.06
CA GLU A 482 -17.27 29.18 -8.08
C GLU A 482 -15.99 29.21 -8.91
N LYS A 483 -15.09 28.23 -8.73
CA LYS A 483 -13.87 28.10 -9.55
C LYS A 483 -14.21 27.92 -11.02
N LYS A 484 -15.24 27.12 -11.34
CA LYS A 484 -15.78 26.96 -12.71
C LYS A 484 -16.30 28.29 -13.28
N LYS A 485 -17.10 29.05 -12.52
CA LYS A 485 -17.61 30.37 -12.94
C LYS A 485 -16.49 31.39 -13.18
N LYS A 486 -15.50 31.47 -12.28
CA LYS A 486 -14.33 32.36 -12.45
C LYS A 486 -13.49 31.96 -13.66
N ALA A 487 -13.22 30.67 -13.86
CA ALA A 487 -12.51 30.18 -15.04
C ALA A 487 -13.27 30.50 -16.34
N MET A 488 -14.60 30.36 -16.36
CA MET A 488 -15.45 30.75 -17.49
C MET A 488 -15.43 32.26 -17.75
N ALA A 489 -15.46 33.09 -16.70
CA ALA A 489 -15.40 34.55 -16.83
C ALA A 489 -14.02 35.04 -17.32
N VAL A 490 -12.93 34.45 -16.82
CA VAL A 490 -11.56 34.72 -17.30
C VAL A 490 -11.42 34.30 -18.75
N ARG A 491 -11.92 33.12 -19.12
CA ARG A 491 -11.96 32.63 -20.50
C ARG A 491 -12.77 33.57 -21.40
N GLN A 492 -13.94 34.04 -20.97
CA GLN A 492 -14.77 34.97 -21.74
C GLN A 492 -14.13 36.36 -21.88
N LYS A 493 -13.44 36.84 -20.85
CA LYS A 493 -12.70 38.11 -20.87
C LYS A 493 -11.45 38.04 -21.76
N GLN A 494 -10.74 36.91 -21.75
CA GLN A 494 -9.61 36.63 -22.65
C GLN A 494 -10.09 36.47 -24.11
N LEU A 495 -11.20 35.77 -24.34
CA LEU A 495 -11.83 35.63 -25.67
C LEU A 495 -12.31 36.98 -26.24
N GLY A 496 -12.83 37.88 -25.39
CA GLY A 496 -13.21 39.24 -25.77
C GLY A 496 -12.02 40.15 -26.06
N ALA A 497 -10.92 40.04 -25.30
CA ALA A 497 -9.68 40.77 -25.56
C ALA A 497 -8.98 40.31 -26.86
N LEU A 498 -9.26 39.08 -27.32
CA LEU A 498 -8.74 38.48 -28.56
C LEU A 498 -9.65 38.72 -29.79
N GLY A 499 -10.70 39.55 -29.67
CA GLY A 499 -11.53 40.00 -30.81
C GLY A 499 -12.44 38.93 -31.43
N MET A 500 -12.77 37.88 -30.67
CA MET A 500 -13.59 36.76 -31.15
C MET A 500 -15.03 36.85 -30.59
N HIS A 501 -16.02 36.99 -31.47
CA HIS A 501 -17.43 36.92 -31.11
C HIS A 501 -18.04 35.56 -31.51
N THR A 502 -18.85 35.00 -30.61
CA THR A 502 -19.68 33.81 -30.84
C THR A 502 -21.02 34.21 -31.47
N ASN A 503 -21.48 33.49 -32.50
CA ASN A 503 -22.88 33.60 -32.93
C ASN A 503 -23.83 32.83 -31.99
N GLU A 504 -25.13 32.95 -32.20
CA GLU A 504 -26.20 32.34 -31.38
C GLU A 504 -26.18 30.79 -31.31
N LYS A 505 -25.30 30.12 -32.05
CA LYS A 505 -25.04 28.67 -31.97
C LYS A 505 -23.68 28.32 -31.33
N GLY A 506 -23.01 29.29 -30.70
CA GLY A 506 -21.77 29.07 -29.94
C GLY A 506 -20.52 28.85 -30.79
N GLN A 507 -20.57 29.11 -32.10
CA GLN A 507 -19.43 28.99 -33.01
C GLN A 507 -18.73 30.34 -33.22
N VAL A 508 -17.40 30.33 -33.16
CA VAL A 508 -16.53 31.51 -33.29
C VAL A 508 -15.96 31.57 -34.70
N ILE A 509 -16.06 32.72 -35.37
CA ILE A 509 -15.43 32.99 -36.68
C ILE A 509 -14.55 34.22 -36.54
N SER A 510 -13.26 34.12 -36.93
CA SER A 510 -12.32 35.25 -36.92
C SER A 510 -12.22 35.91 -38.30
N LYS A 511 -12.08 37.24 -38.31
CA LYS A 511 -11.68 38.03 -39.49
C LYS A 511 -10.52 38.95 -39.10
N SER A 512 -9.28 38.55 -39.39
CA SER A 512 -8.22 39.45 -39.87
C SER A 512 -6.88 38.70 -39.98
N SER A 513 -6.27 38.76 -41.17
CA SER A 513 -5.11 37.99 -41.62
C SER A 513 -3.75 38.66 -41.35
N ILE A 514 -3.61 39.42 -40.26
CA ILE A 514 -2.34 40.14 -39.95
C ILE A 514 -1.78 39.76 -38.57
N LEU A 515 -2.60 39.18 -37.68
CA LEU A 515 -2.16 38.65 -36.39
C LEU A 515 -1.52 37.25 -36.47
N GLN A 516 -1.70 36.51 -37.56
CA GLN A 516 -1.13 35.16 -37.75
C GLN A 516 0.41 35.12 -37.83
N GLN A 517 1.08 36.24 -38.11
CA GLN A 517 2.54 36.26 -38.26
C GLN A 517 3.31 36.70 -36.99
N ILE A 518 2.61 37.14 -35.93
CA ILE A 518 3.26 37.58 -34.67
C ILE A 518 2.84 36.72 -33.46
N THR A 519 1.81 35.87 -33.57
CA THR A 519 1.51 34.78 -32.61
C THR A 519 2.26 33.47 -32.89
N GLU A 520 3.30 33.48 -33.73
CA GLU A 520 4.25 32.37 -33.89
C GLU A 520 5.43 32.46 -32.90
N LEU A 521 5.17 32.90 -31.66
CA LEU A 521 5.91 32.36 -30.52
C LEU A 521 5.20 31.05 -30.17
N VAL A 522 5.75 29.98 -30.73
CA VAL A 522 5.18 28.64 -30.84
C VAL A 522 4.78 28.10 -29.46
N GLU A 523 3.53 28.32 -29.02
CA GLU A 523 2.95 27.53 -27.93
C GLU A 523 2.90 26.07 -28.38
N GLU A 524 3.38 25.19 -27.51
CA GLU A 524 3.34 23.75 -27.74
C GLU A 524 1.97 23.22 -27.34
N SER A 525 1.24 22.71 -28.33
CA SER A 525 -0.05 22.06 -28.13
C SER A 525 0.18 20.56 -27.97
N GLY A 526 -0.22 19.98 -26.84
CA GLY A 526 -0.17 18.53 -26.60
C GLY A 526 0.70 18.13 -25.40
N LEU A 527 1.26 16.93 -25.45
CA LEU A 527 2.08 16.39 -24.36
C LEU A 527 3.50 16.97 -24.38
N THR A 528 3.92 17.55 -23.26
CA THR A 528 5.25 18.16 -23.09
C THR A 528 6.07 17.44 -22.03
N CYS A 529 7.39 17.36 -22.22
CA CYS A 529 8.31 16.84 -21.22
C CYS A 529 8.35 17.73 -19.97
N ILE A 530 8.27 17.13 -18.78
CA ILE A 530 8.27 17.84 -17.49
C ILE A 530 9.61 18.55 -17.21
N ILE A 531 10.70 18.06 -17.81
CA ILE A 531 12.06 18.58 -17.60
C ILE A 531 12.36 19.75 -18.56
N CYS A 532 12.29 19.52 -19.88
CA CYS A 532 12.65 20.54 -20.86
C CYS A 532 11.48 21.41 -21.33
N ARG A 533 10.23 21.05 -20.98
CA ARG A 533 9.00 21.73 -21.43
C ARG A 533 8.78 21.72 -22.95
N GLU A 534 9.49 20.83 -23.65
CA GLU A 534 9.34 20.55 -25.08
C GLU A 534 8.65 19.19 -25.28
N GLY A 535 7.88 19.04 -26.34
CA GLY A 535 7.16 17.86 -26.79
C GLY A 535 7.37 17.62 -28.28
N TYR A 536 6.43 16.95 -28.95
CA TYR A 536 6.62 16.54 -30.36
C TYR A 536 6.70 17.67 -31.37
N LYS A 537 6.34 18.91 -31.00
CA LYS A 537 6.40 20.04 -31.93
C LYS A 537 7.85 20.52 -32.11
N PHE A 538 8.62 20.55 -31.01
CA PHE A 538 10.04 20.90 -31.02
C PHE A 538 10.94 19.68 -31.19
N GLU A 539 10.55 18.53 -30.63
CA GLU A 539 11.32 17.29 -30.63
C GLU A 539 10.53 16.11 -31.25
N PRO A 540 10.16 16.19 -32.55
CA PRO A 540 9.23 15.24 -33.18
C PRO A 540 9.72 13.79 -33.23
N LYS A 541 11.05 13.57 -33.13
CA LYS A 541 11.68 12.25 -33.24
C LYS A 541 12.00 11.61 -31.89
N LYS A 542 11.95 12.37 -30.79
CA LYS A 542 12.30 11.86 -29.45
C LYS A 542 11.15 11.06 -28.87
N VAL A 543 11.46 9.95 -28.20
CA VAL A 543 10.44 9.14 -27.51
C VAL A 543 10.09 9.84 -26.19
N LEU A 544 8.81 10.19 -26.03
CA LEU A 544 8.24 10.57 -24.76
C LEU A 544 7.83 9.32 -23.98
N GLY A 545 7.94 9.37 -22.66
CA GLY A 545 7.52 8.33 -21.74
C GLY A 545 6.62 8.90 -20.64
N ILE A 546 5.63 8.13 -20.22
CA ILE A 546 4.76 8.44 -19.09
C ILE A 546 5.36 7.77 -17.85
N TYR A 547 5.55 8.51 -16.76
CA TYR A 547 5.94 7.92 -15.49
C TYR A 547 4.84 6.99 -14.98
N THR A 548 5.19 5.75 -14.70
CA THR A 548 4.27 4.71 -14.26
C THR A 548 4.74 4.09 -12.95
N TYR A 549 3.80 3.65 -12.14
CA TYR A 549 4.05 2.81 -10.98
C TYR A 549 3.31 1.49 -11.17
N THR A 550 4.08 0.41 -11.29
CA THR A 550 3.62 -0.94 -11.54
C THR A 550 3.87 -1.80 -10.32
N ARG A 551 2.86 -2.55 -9.88
CA ARG A 551 2.98 -3.50 -8.77
C ARG A 551 2.53 -4.89 -9.17
N ARG A 552 3.08 -5.90 -8.50
CA ARG A 552 2.59 -7.27 -8.60
C ARG A 552 1.24 -7.43 -7.90
N CYS A 553 0.30 -8.10 -8.55
CA CYS A 553 -1.00 -8.42 -7.95
C CYS A 553 -1.64 -9.65 -8.61
N PRO A 554 -2.62 -10.32 -7.96
CA PRO A 554 -3.35 -11.41 -8.59
C PRO A 554 -4.17 -10.90 -9.79
N LEU A 555 -4.16 -11.67 -10.88
CA LEU A 555 -4.92 -11.33 -12.09
C LEU A 555 -6.44 -11.42 -11.89
N GLU A 556 -6.89 -12.35 -11.03
CA GLU A 556 -8.29 -12.54 -10.69
C GLU A 556 -8.42 -12.89 -9.20
N GLU A 557 -9.11 -12.05 -8.44
CA GLU A 557 -9.28 -12.22 -6.98
C GLU A 557 -10.13 -13.46 -6.66
N PHE A 558 -11.01 -13.88 -7.57
CA PHE A 558 -11.88 -15.04 -7.41
C PHE A 558 -11.37 -16.31 -8.12
N GLU A 559 -10.10 -16.34 -8.57
CA GLU A 559 -9.56 -17.51 -9.27
C GLU A 559 -9.59 -18.77 -8.39
N ASN A 560 -10.11 -19.87 -8.95
CA ASN A 560 -10.22 -21.15 -8.26
C ASN A 560 -8.94 -21.99 -8.27
N LYS A 561 -7.80 -21.37 -7.97
CA LYS A 561 -6.53 -22.07 -7.74
C LYS A 561 -5.99 -21.65 -6.38
N SER A 562 -5.47 -22.62 -5.61
CA SER A 562 -4.83 -22.36 -4.31
C SER A 562 -3.72 -21.30 -4.43
N ARG A 563 -2.99 -21.32 -5.55
CA ARG A 563 -2.05 -20.28 -5.95
C ARG A 563 -2.63 -19.50 -7.15
N LYS A 564 -3.12 -18.30 -6.89
CA LYS A 564 -3.66 -17.38 -7.91
C LYS A 564 -2.55 -16.94 -8.87
N GLN A 565 -2.87 -16.89 -10.15
CA GLN A 565 -2.00 -16.38 -11.20
C GLN A 565 -1.68 -14.91 -10.92
N GLN A 566 -0.39 -14.62 -11.00
CA GLN A 566 0.16 -13.31 -10.69
C GLN A 566 0.38 -12.55 -11.98
N GLY A 567 0.08 -11.27 -11.96
CA GLY A 567 0.43 -10.34 -13.01
C GLY A 567 0.78 -9.00 -12.39
N TYR A 568 0.34 -7.93 -13.01
CA TYR A 568 0.66 -6.59 -12.55
C TYR A 568 -0.50 -5.61 -12.77
N SER A 569 -0.45 -4.52 -12.02
CA SER A 569 -1.35 -3.38 -12.17
C SER A 569 -0.52 -2.11 -12.16
N THR A 570 -0.80 -1.24 -13.12
CA THR A 570 -0.08 0.01 -13.35
C THR A 570 -0.99 1.21 -13.13
N VAL A 571 -0.48 2.20 -12.40
CA VAL A 571 -1.11 3.51 -12.19
C VAL A 571 -0.12 4.63 -12.51
N SER A 572 -0.61 5.86 -12.68
CA SER A 572 0.23 6.99 -13.06
C SER A 572 -0.27 8.33 -12.53
N HIS A 573 0.67 9.25 -12.24
CA HIS A 573 0.38 10.69 -12.09
C HIS A 573 0.16 11.39 -13.45
N PHE A 574 0.50 10.71 -14.53
CA PHE A 574 0.45 11.19 -15.91
C PHE A 574 1.42 12.34 -16.19
N ASN A 575 2.60 12.32 -15.56
CA ASN A 575 3.70 13.19 -15.97
C ASN A 575 4.46 12.55 -17.13
N VAL A 576 4.76 13.37 -18.13
CA VAL A 576 5.42 12.97 -19.36
C VAL A 576 6.86 13.49 -19.37
N VAL A 577 7.80 12.69 -19.87
CA VAL A 577 9.22 13.04 -19.94
C VAL A 577 9.85 12.45 -21.21
N HIS A 578 10.80 13.14 -21.83
CA HIS A 578 11.64 12.48 -22.84
C HIS A 578 12.51 11.42 -22.18
N TYR A 579 12.66 10.23 -22.79
CA TYR A 579 13.58 9.21 -22.27
C TYR A 579 15.00 9.77 -22.09
N ASP A 580 15.47 10.57 -23.05
CA ASP A 580 16.79 11.21 -22.98
C ASP A 580 16.92 12.18 -21.81
N CYS A 581 15.88 13.00 -21.55
CA CYS A 581 15.87 13.94 -20.43
C CYS A 581 15.86 13.21 -19.09
N HIS A 582 15.11 12.10 -18.99
CA HIS A 582 15.10 11.27 -17.79
C HIS A 582 16.48 10.64 -17.56
N THR A 583 17.07 9.98 -18.57
CA THR A 583 18.41 9.37 -18.44
C THR A 583 19.48 10.41 -18.10
N ALA A 584 19.41 11.62 -18.67
CA ALA A 584 20.31 12.71 -18.32
C ALA A 584 20.14 13.14 -16.85
N ALA A 585 18.90 13.31 -16.39
CA ALA A 585 18.61 13.69 -15.00
C ALA A 585 19.10 12.63 -13.98
N VAL A 586 18.89 11.35 -14.27
CA VAL A 586 19.36 10.23 -13.43
C VAL A 586 20.89 10.21 -13.35
N ARG A 587 21.59 10.38 -14.49
CA ARG A 587 23.07 10.46 -14.52
C ARG A 587 23.62 11.64 -13.70
N MET A 588 22.90 12.76 -13.66
CA MET A 588 23.30 13.93 -12.89
C MET A 588 23.12 13.74 -11.37
N ALA A 589 22.25 12.83 -10.93
CA ALA A 589 21.89 12.65 -9.52
C ALA A 589 22.93 11.86 -8.67
N ARG A 590 23.99 11.33 -9.29
CA ARG A 590 25.20 10.68 -8.68
C ARG A 590 24.95 9.94 -7.35
N GLY A 591 24.69 8.64 -7.42
CA GLY A 591 24.63 7.75 -6.24
C GLY A 591 23.25 7.59 -5.59
N ARG A 592 22.20 8.19 -6.17
CA ARG A 592 20.80 7.91 -5.83
C ARG A 592 20.22 6.86 -6.77
N GLU A 593 19.28 6.05 -6.28
CA GLU A 593 18.52 5.14 -7.12
C GLU A 593 17.75 5.91 -8.21
N GLU A 594 17.59 5.31 -9.40
CA GLU A 594 16.96 5.92 -10.58
C GLU A 594 15.58 6.49 -10.24
N TRP A 595 14.79 5.71 -9.52
CA TRP A 595 13.39 6.02 -9.20
C TRP A 595 13.24 7.02 -8.05
N ASP A 596 14.19 7.07 -7.11
CA ASP A 596 14.27 8.13 -6.09
C ASP A 596 14.58 9.48 -6.74
N SER A 597 15.42 9.48 -7.77
CA SER A 597 15.74 10.68 -8.54
C SER A 597 14.56 11.13 -9.41
N ALA A 598 13.81 10.17 -9.96
CA ALA A 598 12.60 10.42 -10.75
C ALA A 598 11.44 10.98 -9.92
N LEU A 599 11.38 10.68 -8.61
CA LEU A 599 10.34 11.14 -7.69
C LEU A 599 10.14 12.66 -7.75
N LEU A 600 11.23 13.45 -7.78
CA LEU A 600 11.18 14.91 -7.88
C LEU A 600 10.59 15.39 -9.20
N GLN A 601 10.89 14.70 -10.30
CA GLN A 601 10.40 15.04 -11.63
C GLN A 601 8.95 14.59 -11.83
N ASN A 602 8.51 13.58 -11.07
CA ASN A 602 7.16 13.06 -11.10
C ASN A 602 6.26 13.68 -10.01
N ALA A 603 6.47 14.95 -9.66
CA ALA A 603 5.67 15.69 -8.68
C ALA A 603 5.55 14.97 -7.31
N SER A 604 6.68 14.45 -6.82
CA SER A 604 6.77 13.68 -5.56
C SER A 604 5.88 12.43 -5.52
N THR A 605 5.47 11.93 -6.69
CA THR A 605 4.68 10.69 -6.83
C THR A 605 5.61 9.53 -7.19
N LYS A 606 5.54 8.42 -6.45
CA LYS A 606 6.37 7.24 -6.71
C LYS A 606 6.14 6.71 -8.12
N CYS A 607 7.22 6.29 -8.77
CA CYS A 607 7.24 5.67 -10.08
C CYS A 607 8.36 4.63 -10.12
N ASN A 608 8.19 3.56 -10.88
CA ASN A 608 9.18 2.49 -11.05
C ASN A 608 9.25 2.01 -12.51
N GLY A 609 8.75 2.82 -13.45
CA GLY A 609 8.80 2.52 -14.87
C GLY A 609 8.41 3.73 -15.73
N LEU A 610 8.78 3.66 -17.00
CA LEU A 610 8.38 4.60 -18.04
C LEU A 610 7.65 3.85 -19.15
N LEU A 611 6.40 4.23 -19.43
CA LEU A 611 5.61 3.71 -20.56
C LEU A 611 5.87 4.58 -21.79
N PRO A 612 6.43 4.06 -22.89
CA PRO A 612 6.77 4.86 -24.05
C PRO A 612 5.54 5.24 -24.86
N MET A 613 5.63 6.40 -25.50
CA MET A 613 4.63 6.88 -26.46
C MET A 613 5.23 6.91 -27.85
N TRP A 614 4.48 6.35 -28.80
CA TRP A 614 4.87 6.34 -30.21
C TRP A 614 4.27 7.55 -30.92
N GLY A 615 5.04 8.64 -31.05
CA GLY A 615 4.62 9.80 -31.84
C GLY A 615 4.62 9.51 -33.35
N VAL A 616 4.00 10.40 -34.13
CA VAL A 616 3.92 10.31 -35.60
C VAL A 616 5.31 10.21 -36.25
N HIS A 617 6.25 11.03 -35.80
CA HIS A 617 7.60 11.13 -36.38
C HIS A 617 8.67 10.37 -35.58
N VAL A 618 8.27 9.66 -34.52
CA VAL A 618 9.16 8.82 -33.72
C VAL A 618 9.48 7.54 -34.52
N PRO A 619 10.77 7.24 -34.77
CA PRO A 619 11.14 6.00 -35.44
C PRO A 619 10.67 4.77 -34.67
N GLU A 620 10.12 3.78 -35.39
CA GLU A 620 9.64 2.52 -34.79
C GLU A 620 10.74 1.82 -33.97
N SER A 621 11.98 1.81 -34.47
CA SER A 621 13.12 1.24 -33.75
C SER A 621 13.40 1.91 -32.39
N ALA A 622 13.22 3.23 -32.31
CA ALA A 622 13.39 3.97 -31.06
C ALA A 622 12.26 3.67 -30.08
N PHE A 623 11.02 3.61 -30.56
CA PHE A 623 9.86 3.22 -29.75
C PHE A 623 10.00 1.78 -29.24
N ALA A 624 10.32 0.83 -30.12
CA ALA A 624 10.50 -0.59 -29.78
C ALA A 624 11.60 -0.78 -28.73
N SER A 625 12.72 -0.06 -28.83
CA SER A 625 13.79 -0.09 -27.83
C SER A 625 13.32 0.43 -26.47
N CYS A 626 12.53 1.51 -26.44
CA CYS A 626 11.98 2.04 -25.20
C CYS A 626 10.89 1.13 -24.61
N LEU A 627 10.12 0.43 -25.46
CA LEU A 627 9.11 -0.55 -25.03
C LEU A 627 9.76 -1.80 -24.43
N ALA A 628 10.87 -2.27 -25.01
CA ALA A 628 11.66 -3.33 -24.40
C ALA A 628 12.17 -2.92 -23.01
N ARG A 629 12.62 -1.68 -22.84
CA ARG A 629 13.03 -1.15 -21.53
C ARG A 629 11.86 -1.04 -20.55
N HIS A 630 10.69 -0.63 -21.02
CA HIS A 630 9.46 -0.65 -20.22
C HIS A 630 9.13 -2.05 -19.70
N ASN A 631 9.25 -3.07 -20.56
CA ASN A 631 9.06 -4.45 -20.16
C ASN A 631 10.08 -4.88 -19.10
N THR A 632 11.34 -4.47 -19.21
CA THR A 632 12.36 -4.68 -18.16
C THR A 632 11.95 -4.04 -16.84
N TYR A 633 11.48 -2.79 -16.85
CA TYR A 633 11.00 -2.13 -15.63
C TYR A 633 9.83 -2.88 -14.98
N ILE A 634 8.89 -3.41 -15.76
CA ILE A 634 7.81 -4.26 -15.24
C ILE A 634 8.36 -5.54 -14.62
N GLN A 635 9.32 -6.20 -15.28
CA GLN A 635 9.94 -7.43 -14.75
C GLN A 635 10.65 -7.17 -13.42
N GLU A 636 11.43 -6.10 -13.32
CA GLU A 636 12.12 -5.69 -12.09
C GLU A 636 11.12 -5.37 -10.97
N ALA A 637 10.06 -4.61 -11.28
CA ALA A 637 9.05 -4.20 -10.31
C ALA A 637 8.17 -5.37 -9.81
N THR A 638 7.98 -6.42 -10.62
CA THR A 638 6.96 -7.46 -10.36
C THR A 638 7.55 -8.85 -10.15
N ASN A 639 8.82 -9.06 -10.50
CA ASN A 639 9.48 -10.36 -10.60
C ASN A 639 8.67 -11.36 -11.46
N GLN A 640 7.95 -10.88 -12.48
CA GLN A 640 7.24 -11.71 -13.45
C GLN A 640 8.08 -11.88 -14.73
N ARG A 641 7.72 -12.88 -15.54
CA ARG A 641 8.28 -13.07 -16.89
C ARG A 641 7.92 -11.89 -17.79
N GLU A 642 8.56 -11.82 -18.95
CA GLU A 642 8.32 -10.78 -19.94
C GLU A 642 6.81 -10.60 -20.24
N PRO A 643 6.28 -9.36 -20.09
CA PRO A 643 4.87 -9.08 -20.32
C PRO A 643 4.45 -9.41 -21.76
N ASN A 644 3.40 -10.22 -21.90
CA ASN A 644 2.76 -10.48 -23.18
C ASN A 644 1.50 -9.63 -23.38
N PHE A 645 0.86 -9.75 -24.55
CA PHE A 645 -0.37 -9.01 -24.88
C PHE A 645 -1.50 -9.23 -23.85
N HIS A 646 -1.73 -10.47 -23.40
CA HIS A 646 -2.76 -10.76 -22.40
C HIS A 646 -2.44 -10.13 -21.04
N ASN A 647 -1.16 -10.01 -20.66
CA ASN A 647 -0.78 -9.26 -19.47
C ASN A 647 -1.16 -7.78 -19.57
N THR A 648 -0.99 -7.15 -20.74
CA THR A 648 -1.42 -5.75 -20.97
C THR A 648 -2.96 -5.61 -20.90
N VAL A 649 -3.70 -6.59 -21.42
CA VAL A 649 -5.17 -6.61 -21.29
C VAL A 649 -5.58 -6.75 -19.82
N HIS A 650 -4.89 -7.59 -19.06
CA HIS A 650 -5.12 -7.72 -17.63
C HIS A 650 -4.79 -6.46 -16.84
N ASP A 651 -3.72 -5.75 -17.21
CA ASP A 651 -3.37 -4.48 -16.59
C ASP A 651 -4.48 -3.44 -16.81
N LEU A 652 -4.97 -3.31 -18.06
CA LEU A 652 -6.16 -2.49 -18.34
C LEU A 652 -7.37 -2.95 -17.53
N LYS A 653 -7.66 -4.26 -17.48
CA LYS A 653 -8.76 -4.83 -16.68
C LYS A 653 -8.67 -4.41 -15.22
N LEU A 654 -7.50 -4.52 -14.61
CA LEU A 654 -7.28 -4.18 -13.20
C LEU A 654 -7.39 -2.68 -12.96
N LEU A 655 -6.92 -1.84 -13.90
CA LEU A 655 -7.11 -0.40 -13.85
C LEU A 655 -8.61 -0.02 -13.88
N LEU A 656 -9.38 -0.61 -14.80
CA LEU A 656 -10.83 -0.37 -14.91
C LEU A 656 -11.59 -0.89 -13.69
N LEU A 657 -11.18 -2.03 -13.11
CA LEU A 657 -11.74 -2.52 -11.85
C LEU A 657 -11.46 -1.55 -10.69
N ARG A 658 -10.29 -0.91 -10.66
CA ARG A 658 -9.97 0.10 -9.63
C ARG A 658 -10.92 1.31 -9.74
N PHE A 659 -11.25 1.77 -10.96
CA PHE A 659 -12.28 2.79 -11.17
C PHE A 659 -13.66 2.32 -10.71
N ALA A 660 -14.05 1.11 -11.11
CA ALA A 660 -15.36 0.53 -10.84
C ALA A 660 -15.63 0.26 -9.34
N HIS A 661 -14.60 -0.10 -8.58
CA HIS A 661 -14.67 -0.28 -7.14
C HIS A 661 -14.40 1.02 -6.35
N GLU A 662 -14.25 2.15 -7.04
CA GLU A 662 -13.96 3.46 -6.44
C GLU A 662 -12.73 3.47 -5.53
N ARG A 663 -11.78 2.55 -5.76
CA ARG A 663 -10.53 2.43 -4.99
C ARG A 663 -9.62 3.63 -5.29
N SER A 664 -8.80 4.01 -4.32
CA SER A 664 -7.82 5.10 -4.50
C SER A 664 -6.76 4.72 -5.54
N PHE A 665 -6.30 5.70 -6.32
CA PHE A 665 -5.18 5.54 -7.27
C PHE A 665 -3.86 6.04 -6.69
N SER A 666 -3.92 6.83 -5.61
CA SER A 666 -2.77 7.49 -4.98
C SER A 666 -2.31 6.80 -3.69
N GLU A 667 -3.04 5.81 -3.18
CA GLU A 667 -2.73 5.10 -1.93
C GLU A 667 -1.29 4.57 -1.88
N GLU A 668 -0.80 4.05 -3.00
CA GLU A 668 0.52 3.41 -3.08
C GLU A 668 1.61 4.37 -3.60
N THR A 669 1.20 5.34 -4.42
CA THR A 669 2.10 6.23 -5.15
C THR A 669 2.27 7.59 -4.51
N GLY A 670 1.37 8.02 -3.62
CA GLY A 670 1.33 9.37 -3.07
C GLY A 670 0.76 10.44 -4.03
N GLY A 671 0.22 10.04 -5.18
CA GLY A 671 -0.35 10.96 -6.18
C GLY A 671 -0.92 10.27 -7.42
N GLY A 672 -1.58 11.02 -8.31
CA GLY A 672 -2.16 10.51 -9.56
C GLY A 672 -3.58 9.99 -9.39
N GLY A 673 -4.56 10.91 -9.46
CA GLY A 673 -5.97 10.60 -9.25
C GLY A 673 -6.68 9.98 -10.47
N LYS A 674 -8.01 9.98 -10.41
CA LYS A 674 -8.89 9.46 -11.49
C LYS A 674 -8.57 10.09 -12.86
N GLN A 675 -8.31 11.39 -12.91
CA GLN A 675 -8.00 12.10 -14.17
C GLN A 675 -6.69 11.61 -14.81
N SER A 676 -5.61 11.55 -14.04
CA SER A 676 -4.31 11.05 -14.52
C SER A 676 -4.42 9.63 -15.09
N ASN A 677 -5.15 8.75 -14.40
CA ASN A 677 -5.30 7.37 -14.82
C ASN A 677 -6.27 7.17 -15.99
N VAL A 678 -7.24 8.07 -16.21
CA VAL A 678 -8.04 8.06 -17.46
C VAL A 678 -7.18 8.47 -18.66
N HIS A 679 -6.26 9.42 -18.49
CA HIS A 679 -5.32 9.80 -19.55
C HIS A 679 -4.30 8.69 -19.86
N LEU A 680 -4.01 7.80 -18.91
CA LEU A 680 -3.13 6.64 -19.10
C LEU A 680 -3.72 5.57 -20.05
N ILE A 681 -5.06 5.39 -20.05
CA ILE A 681 -5.76 4.30 -20.75
C ILE A 681 -5.36 4.16 -22.24
N PRO A 682 -5.37 5.23 -23.06
CA PRO A 682 -5.02 5.10 -24.48
C PRO A 682 -3.61 4.57 -24.70
N TYR A 683 -2.67 4.90 -23.82
CA TYR A 683 -1.27 4.55 -23.98
C TYR A 683 -0.98 3.11 -23.52
N LEU A 684 -1.70 2.60 -22.52
CA LEU A 684 -1.71 1.17 -22.21
C LEU A 684 -2.28 0.36 -23.38
N ILE A 685 -3.38 0.85 -23.97
CA ILE A 685 -3.99 0.23 -25.15
C ILE A 685 -2.98 0.25 -26.32
N HIS A 686 -2.31 1.37 -26.55
CA HIS A 686 -1.33 1.52 -27.62
C HIS A 686 -0.14 0.55 -27.51
N ALA A 687 0.37 0.32 -26.29
CA ALA A 687 1.41 -0.68 -26.06
C ALA A 687 0.92 -2.10 -26.46
N GLY A 688 -0.30 -2.47 -26.07
CA GLY A 688 -0.89 -3.76 -26.49
C GLY A 688 -1.17 -3.83 -27.99
N LEU A 689 -1.59 -2.73 -28.63
CA LEU A 689 -1.80 -2.67 -30.08
C LEU A 689 -0.50 -2.86 -30.86
N TYR A 690 0.63 -2.34 -30.37
CA TYR A 690 1.92 -2.61 -30.99
C TYR A 690 2.24 -4.11 -31.00
N VAL A 691 2.03 -4.80 -29.86
CA VAL A 691 2.23 -6.25 -29.76
C VAL A 691 1.27 -7.02 -30.67
N ILE A 692 -0.02 -6.67 -30.68
CA ILE A 692 -1.02 -7.40 -31.48
C ILE A 692 -0.78 -7.23 -32.99
N ASN A 693 -0.36 -6.05 -33.42
CA ASN A 693 -0.11 -5.73 -34.83
C ASN A 693 1.18 -6.38 -35.33
N THR A 694 2.23 -6.41 -34.50
CA THR A 694 3.51 -7.05 -34.85
C THR A 694 3.43 -8.57 -34.85
N THR A 695 2.71 -9.16 -33.89
CA THR A 695 2.49 -10.62 -33.81
C THR A 695 1.34 -11.13 -34.69
N ARG A 696 0.52 -10.22 -35.24
CA ARG A 696 -0.61 -10.51 -36.14
C ARG A 696 -1.65 -11.47 -35.56
N ILE A 697 -1.92 -11.35 -34.25
CA ILE A 697 -2.86 -12.22 -33.53
C ILE A 697 -4.29 -11.66 -33.43
N GLN A 698 -4.57 -10.46 -33.97
CA GLN A 698 -5.89 -9.80 -33.88
C GLN A 698 -7.06 -10.73 -34.25
N PHE A 699 -6.98 -11.40 -35.41
CA PHE A 699 -8.03 -12.29 -35.89
C PHE A 699 -8.30 -13.46 -34.93
N ARG A 700 -7.25 -13.99 -34.29
CA ARG A 700 -7.38 -15.06 -33.29
C ARG A 700 -8.13 -14.56 -32.06
N GLU A 701 -7.79 -13.39 -31.55
CA GLU A 701 -8.47 -12.79 -30.39
C GLU A 701 -9.94 -12.46 -30.69
N GLU A 702 -10.25 -11.97 -31.90
CA GLU A 702 -11.63 -11.74 -32.34
C GLU A 702 -12.45 -13.04 -32.37
N LEU A 703 -11.85 -14.15 -32.83
CA LEU A 703 -12.47 -15.47 -32.81
C LEU A 703 -12.74 -15.94 -31.38
N LEU A 704 -11.76 -15.84 -30.48
CA LEU A 704 -11.90 -16.22 -29.07
C LEU A 704 -13.02 -15.45 -28.36
N ILE A 705 -13.16 -14.14 -28.63
CA ILE A 705 -14.28 -13.37 -28.09
C ILE A 705 -15.62 -13.86 -28.67
N SER A 706 -15.67 -14.19 -29.96
CA SER A 706 -16.89 -14.73 -30.58
C SER A 706 -17.28 -16.07 -29.96
N GLU A 707 -16.31 -16.97 -29.78
CA GLU A 707 -16.51 -18.26 -29.14
C GLU A 707 -16.97 -18.11 -27.69
N PHE A 708 -16.34 -17.22 -26.92
CA PHE A 708 -16.73 -16.90 -25.54
C PHE A 708 -18.19 -16.42 -25.43
N LEU A 709 -18.60 -15.49 -26.31
CA LEU A 709 -19.96 -14.95 -26.32
C LEU A 709 -21.02 -15.96 -26.78
N LEU A 710 -20.62 -16.99 -27.54
CA LEU A 710 -21.48 -18.08 -28.00
C LEU A 710 -21.50 -19.28 -27.02
N GLN A 711 -20.71 -19.25 -25.95
CA GLN A 711 -20.72 -20.33 -24.94
C GLN A 711 -22.13 -20.49 -24.34
N PRO A 712 -22.59 -21.75 -24.18
CA PRO A 712 -23.91 -22.01 -23.62
C PRO A 712 -24.00 -21.59 -22.13
N PRO A 713 -25.21 -21.25 -21.61
CA PRO A 713 -25.41 -20.74 -20.25
C PRO A 713 -24.85 -21.59 -19.12
N ASP A 714 -24.70 -22.91 -19.34
CA ASP A 714 -24.12 -23.84 -18.37
C ASP A 714 -22.64 -23.60 -18.07
N LYS A 715 -21.93 -22.89 -18.95
CA LYS A 715 -20.55 -22.47 -18.73
C LYS A 715 -20.40 -21.10 -18.08
N TRP A 716 -21.49 -20.34 -17.92
CA TRP A 716 -21.40 -18.94 -17.50
C TRP A 716 -20.98 -18.81 -16.04
N VAL A 717 -21.49 -19.66 -15.14
CA VAL A 717 -21.12 -19.66 -13.71
C VAL A 717 -19.64 -20.01 -13.55
N GLU A 718 -19.19 -21.09 -14.19
CA GLU A 718 -17.80 -21.56 -14.13
C GLU A 718 -16.83 -20.46 -14.61
N SER A 719 -17.13 -19.82 -15.75
CA SER A 719 -16.32 -18.73 -16.31
C SER A 719 -16.20 -17.49 -15.40
N SER A 720 -17.10 -17.35 -14.42
CA SER A 720 -17.08 -16.23 -13.48
C SER A 720 -15.88 -16.29 -12.51
N TYR A 721 -15.19 -17.42 -12.45
CA TYR A 721 -14.00 -17.65 -11.61
C TYR A 721 -12.71 -17.86 -12.44
N GLU A 722 -12.77 -17.74 -13.77
CA GLU A 722 -11.62 -17.90 -14.65
C GLU A 722 -10.83 -16.59 -14.81
N VAL A 723 -9.50 -16.71 -14.98
CA VAL A 723 -8.61 -15.56 -15.20
C VAL A 723 -9.00 -14.82 -16.48
N GLU A 724 -9.21 -15.56 -17.56
CA GLU A 724 -9.71 -15.10 -18.86
C GLU A 724 -11.25 -15.16 -18.92
N GLY A 725 -11.93 -14.78 -17.84
CA GLY A 725 -13.39 -14.77 -17.76
C GLY A 725 -14.06 -13.52 -18.38
N PRO A 726 -15.33 -13.22 -18.00
CA PRO A 726 -16.09 -12.10 -18.55
C PRO A 726 -15.41 -10.72 -18.45
N LEU A 727 -14.70 -10.44 -17.36
CA LEU A 727 -14.00 -9.17 -17.16
C LEU A 727 -12.81 -9.01 -18.13
N PHE A 728 -12.08 -10.09 -18.40
CA PHE A 728 -10.97 -10.08 -19.37
C PHE A 728 -11.50 -9.91 -20.79
N HIS A 729 -12.51 -10.70 -21.17
CA HIS A 729 -13.11 -10.60 -22.50
C HIS A 729 -13.82 -9.26 -22.77
N ALA A 730 -14.27 -8.55 -21.73
CA ALA A 730 -14.75 -7.19 -21.88
C ALA A 730 -13.58 -6.18 -22.01
N ALA A 731 -12.50 -6.34 -21.23
CA ALA A 731 -11.32 -5.46 -21.29
C ALA A 731 -10.52 -5.57 -22.60
N ILE A 732 -10.59 -6.71 -23.31
CA ILE A 732 -9.90 -6.89 -24.60
C ILE A 732 -10.64 -6.19 -25.76
N VAL A 733 -11.94 -5.89 -25.63
CA VAL A 733 -12.76 -5.30 -26.69
C VAL A 733 -12.11 -4.05 -27.29
N PRO A 734 -11.66 -3.04 -26.52
CA PRO A 734 -11.05 -1.84 -27.10
C PRO A 734 -9.84 -2.10 -28.00
N PHE A 735 -9.15 -3.23 -27.86
CA PHE A 735 -7.99 -3.57 -28.68
C PHE A 735 -8.37 -4.13 -30.05
N VAL A 736 -9.47 -4.89 -30.12
CA VAL A 736 -9.78 -5.75 -31.27
C VAL A 736 -11.18 -5.53 -31.86
N ARG A 737 -12.14 -5.05 -31.08
CA ARG A 737 -13.52 -4.76 -31.52
C ARG A 737 -13.80 -3.26 -31.44
N GLY A 738 -13.98 -2.64 -32.60
CA GLY A 738 -14.39 -1.23 -32.71
C GLY A 738 -15.82 -0.97 -32.22
N ALA A 739 -16.27 0.29 -32.31
CA ALA A 739 -17.55 0.74 -31.78
C ALA A 739 -18.77 0.02 -32.36
N LYS A 740 -18.76 -0.26 -33.66
CA LYS A 740 -19.84 -1.00 -34.30
C LYS A 740 -20.00 -2.41 -33.74
N LYS A 741 -18.90 -3.14 -33.59
CA LYS A 741 -18.91 -4.51 -33.06
C LYS A 741 -19.27 -4.54 -31.58
N TRP A 742 -18.74 -3.61 -30.80
CA TRP A 742 -19.14 -3.45 -29.40
C TRP A 742 -20.65 -3.22 -29.28
N LYS A 743 -21.25 -2.36 -30.11
CA LYS A 743 -22.71 -2.14 -30.10
C LYS A 743 -23.52 -3.43 -30.33
N GLU A 744 -23.04 -4.35 -31.16
CA GLU A 744 -23.66 -5.66 -31.41
C GLU A 744 -23.54 -6.61 -30.19
N ASP A 745 -22.44 -6.53 -29.43
CA ASP A 745 -22.11 -7.48 -28.37
C ASP A 745 -22.38 -6.97 -26.94
N ARG A 746 -22.57 -5.66 -26.75
CA ARG A 746 -22.59 -4.99 -25.44
C ARG A 746 -23.61 -5.59 -24.47
N VAL A 747 -24.78 -6.00 -24.95
CA VAL A 747 -25.81 -6.67 -24.14
C VAL A 747 -25.38 -8.08 -23.73
N ARG A 748 -24.68 -8.82 -24.60
CA ARG A 748 -24.18 -10.17 -24.26
C ARG A 748 -23.14 -10.08 -23.14
N PHE A 749 -22.23 -9.11 -23.21
CA PHE A 749 -21.29 -8.83 -22.11
C PHE A 749 -22.01 -8.42 -20.83
N LEU A 750 -23.03 -7.56 -20.92
CA LEU A 750 -23.83 -7.17 -19.76
C LEU A 750 -24.46 -8.39 -19.07
N ARG A 751 -25.05 -9.31 -19.83
CA ARG A 751 -25.62 -10.57 -19.30
C ARG A 751 -24.56 -11.39 -18.55
N ARG A 752 -23.36 -11.56 -19.13
CA ARG A 752 -22.25 -12.30 -18.49
C ARG A 752 -21.77 -11.63 -17.21
N LEU A 753 -21.69 -10.30 -17.18
CA LEU A 753 -21.26 -9.54 -16.00
C LEU A 753 -22.30 -9.57 -14.87
N LEU A 754 -23.60 -9.56 -15.19
CA LEU A 754 -24.66 -9.72 -14.19
C LEU A 754 -24.63 -11.11 -13.54
N VAL A 755 -24.40 -12.17 -14.32
CA VAL A 755 -24.22 -13.53 -13.79
C VAL A 755 -22.97 -13.62 -12.93
N LEU A 756 -21.87 -13.02 -13.38
CA LEU A 756 -20.63 -12.96 -12.59
C LEU A 756 -20.83 -12.27 -11.25
N ALA A 757 -21.54 -11.12 -11.23
CA ALA A 757 -21.84 -10.37 -10.03
C ALA A 757 -22.68 -11.18 -9.02
N GLN A 758 -23.77 -11.80 -9.50
CA GLN A 758 -24.64 -12.65 -8.70
C GLN A 758 -23.85 -13.84 -8.13
N THR A 759 -23.15 -14.55 -9.01
CA THR A 759 -22.38 -15.76 -8.67
C THR A 759 -21.35 -15.46 -7.57
N ARG A 760 -20.52 -14.44 -7.77
CA ARG A 760 -19.48 -14.06 -6.78
C ARG A 760 -20.03 -13.54 -5.46
N HIS A 761 -21.23 -12.95 -5.45
CA HIS A 761 -21.89 -12.53 -4.22
C HIS A 761 -22.46 -13.72 -3.44
N THR A 762 -23.09 -14.67 -4.14
CA THR A 762 -23.73 -15.85 -3.54
C THR A 762 -22.72 -16.92 -3.11
N SER A 763 -21.57 -17.01 -3.78
CA SER A 763 -20.50 -17.94 -3.43
C SER A 763 -19.12 -17.35 -3.74
N THR A 764 -18.31 -17.22 -2.70
CA THR A 764 -16.89 -16.82 -2.81
C THR A 764 -15.98 -17.96 -3.27
N SER A 765 -16.47 -19.20 -3.27
CA SER A 765 -15.77 -20.40 -3.77
C SER A 765 -16.38 -20.88 -5.09
N GLN A 766 -15.59 -21.59 -5.92
CA GLN A 766 -16.07 -22.04 -7.23
C GLN A 766 -17.36 -22.83 -7.11
N THR A 767 -18.33 -22.44 -7.94
CA THR A 767 -19.53 -23.22 -8.20
C THR A 767 -19.71 -23.35 -9.69
N ASN A 768 -20.44 -24.39 -10.09
CA ASN A 768 -20.90 -24.58 -11.47
C ASN A 768 -22.41 -24.32 -11.58
N LYS A 769 -23.04 -23.83 -10.50
CA LYS A 769 -24.49 -23.61 -10.40
C LYS A 769 -24.81 -22.39 -9.56
N LEU A 770 -25.77 -21.61 -10.01
CA LEU A 770 -26.29 -20.46 -9.28
C LEU A 770 -27.24 -20.94 -8.18
N THR A 771 -26.76 -20.92 -6.94
CA THR A 771 -27.50 -21.40 -5.76
C THR A 771 -28.68 -20.50 -5.40
N ASP A 772 -28.56 -19.20 -5.69
CA ASP A 772 -29.56 -18.19 -5.39
C ASP A 772 -29.82 -17.33 -6.63
N ARG A 773 -31.04 -17.47 -7.16
CA ARG A 773 -31.54 -16.80 -8.37
C ARG A 773 -32.36 -15.56 -8.06
N GLU A 774 -32.50 -15.19 -6.78
CA GLU A 774 -33.20 -13.96 -6.42
C GLU A 774 -32.32 -12.75 -6.72
N VAL A 775 -32.92 -11.77 -7.42
CA VAL A 775 -32.27 -10.51 -7.75
C VAL A 775 -31.88 -9.78 -6.45
N LYS A 776 -30.63 -9.35 -6.38
CA LYS A 776 -30.05 -8.66 -5.23
C LYS A 776 -30.14 -7.14 -5.35
N GLU A 777 -29.70 -6.45 -4.32
CA GLU A 777 -29.64 -4.99 -4.32
C GLU A 777 -28.66 -4.48 -5.39
N TYR A 778 -28.92 -3.28 -5.92
CA TYR A 778 -28.12 -2.65 -6.98
C TYR A 778 -26.62 -2.62 -6.68
N ASN A 779 -26.25 -2.38 -5.41
CA ASN A 779 -24.86 -2.31 -4.96
C ASN A 779 -24.05 -3.59 -5.22
N VAL A 780 -24.71 -4.76 -5.31
CA VAL A 780 -24.06 -6.03 -5.67
C VAL A 780 -23.59 -6.01 -7.13
N TYR A 781 -24.38 -5.41 -8.03
CA TYR A 781 -24.10 -5.33 -9.45
C TYR A 781 -23.28 -4.09 -9.83
N LYS A 782 -23.38 -3.01 -9.04
CA LYS A 782 -22.81 -1.69 -9.34
C LYS A 782 -21.36 -1.73 -9.83
N PRO A 783 -20.40 -2.41 -9.17
CA PRO A 783 -19.01 -2.41 -9.67
C PRO A 783 -18.88 -3.02 -11.08
N TYR A 784 -19.61 -4.09 -11.37
CA TYR A 784 -19.51 -4.76 -12.67
C TYR A 784 -20.23 -3.98 -13.78
N LEU A 785 -21.31 -3.26 -13.42
CA LEU A 785 -21.97 -2.30 -14.31
C LEU A 785 -21.10 -1.09 -14.60
N LEU A 786 -20.41 -0.54 -13.59
CA LEU A 786 -19.44 0.53 -13.76
C LEU A 786 -18.26 0.08 -14.63
N PHE A 787 -17.76 -1.14 -14.43
CA PHE A 787 -16.74 -1.73 -15.29
C PHE A 787 -17.20 -1.81 -16.75
N TRP A 788 -18.42 -2.31 -17.00
CA TRP A 788 -19.01 -2.33 -18.34
C TRP A 788 -19.10 -0.92 -18.93
N SER A 789 -19.52 0.07 -18.13
CA SER A 789 -19.66 1.46 -18.59
C SER A 789 -18.31 2.08 -18.98
N LEU A 790 -17.22 1.72 -18.30
CA LEU A 790 -15.89 2.19 -18.66
C LEU A 790 -15.47 1.66 -20.03
N VAL A 791 -15.73 0.38 -20.32
CA VAL A 791 -15.47 -0.20 -21.66
C VAL A 791 -16.31 0.51 -22.72
N GLU A 792 -17.61 0.73 -22.47
CA GLU A 792 -18.49 1.50 -23.35
C GLU A 792 -17.92 2.90 -23.61
N LEU A 793 -17.47 3.61 -22.58
CA LEU A 793 -16.95 4.97 -22.71
C LEU A 793 -15.61 5.04 -23.43
N ILE A 794 -14.72 4.07 -23.24
CA ILE A 794 -13.47 3.98 -24.01
C ILE A 794 -13.80 3.91 -25.49
N VAL A 795 -14.73 3.02 -25.86
CA VAL A 795 -15.05 2.76 -27.26
C VAL A 795 -15.90 3.90 -27.87
N THR A 796 -16.87 4.45 -27.15
CA THR A 796 -17.86 5.40 -27.69
C THR A 796 -17.53 6.88 -27.46
N VAL A 797 -16.66 7.20 -26.49
CA VAL A 797 -16.26 8.56 -26.16
C VAL A 797 -14.78 8.79 -26.48
N GLN A 798 -13.88 7.97 -25.93
CA GLN A 798 -12.43 8.16 -26.09
C GLN A 798 -11.97 7.84 -27.53
N PHE A 799 -12.51 6.77 -28.11
CA PHE A 799 -12.20 6.31 -29.47
C PHE A 799 -13.32 6.56 -30.48
N LYS A 800 -14.22 7.50 -30.18
CA LYS A 800 -15.37 7.83 -31.03
C LYS A 800 -15.02 8.12 -32.49
N ASN A 801 -13.88 8.75 -32.73
CA ASN A 801 -13.46 9.21 -34.07
C ASN A 801 -12.51 8.23 -34.77
N VAL A 802 -12.30 7.03 -34.21
CA VAL A 802 -11.52 5.98 -34.85
C VAL A 802 -12.35 5.39 -35.98
N PRO A 803 -11.83 5.30 -37.22
CA PRO A 803 -12.53 4.65 -38.31
C PRO A 803 -12.84 3.18 -37.99
N ASP A 804 -14.09 2.77 -38.19
CA ASP A 804 -14.49 1.36 -38.05
C ASP A 804 -13.76 0.44 -39.05
N GLU A 805 -13.37 1.00 -40.20
CA GLU A 805 -12.57 0.32 -41.21
C GLU A 805 -11.08 0.37 -40.81
N GLY A 806 -10.48 -0.80 -40.56
CA GLY A 806 -9.04 -0.94 -40.35
C GLY A 806 -8.58 -1.51 -39.00
N GLY A 807 -9.48 -1.84 -38.07
CA GLY A 807 -9.17 -2.65 -36.87
C GLY A 807 -8.07 -2.07 -35.95
N SER A 808 -7.25 -2.95 -35.36
CA SER A 808 -6.18 -2.56 -34.43
C SER A 808 -5.11 -1.64 -35.04
N PRO A 809 -4.72 -1.75 -36.33
CA PRO A 809 -3.83 -0.77 -36.97
C PRO A 809 -4.41 0.64 -37.03
N SER A 810 -5.69 0.79 -37.37
CA SER A 810 -6.37 2.09 -37.46
C SER A 810 -6.43 2.81 -36.12
N LEU A 811 -6.73 2.04 -35.05
CA LEU A 811 -6.73 2.56 -33.69
C LEU A 811 -5.32 2.97 -33.23
N ALA A 812 -4.30 2.17 -33.54
CA ALA A 812 -2.91 2.53 -33.22
C ALA A 812 -2.53 3.85 -33.90
N GLU A 813 -2.83 3.99 -35.20
CA GLU A 813 -2.53 5.21 -35.95
C GLU A 813 -3.30 6.43 -35.42
N TYR A 814 -4.56 6.25 -35.03
CA TYR A 814 -5.34 7.30 -34.38
C TYR A 814 -4.67 7.78 -33.09
N ILE A 815 -4.21 6.88 -32.22
CA ILE A 815 -3.55 7.26 -30.97
C ILE A 815 -2.25 8.05 -31.23
N ARG A 816 -1.49 7.67 -32.27
CA ARG A 816 -0.25 8.36 -32.66
C ARG A 816 -0.46 9.82 -33.07
N HIS A 817 -1.63 10.15 -33.65
CA HIS A 817 -1.89 11.44 -34.28
C HIS A 817 -2.72 12.41 -33.41
N ASN A 818 -3.33 11.94 -32.32
CA ASN A 818 -4.42 12.66 -31.66
C ASN A 818 -4.21 12.82 -30.15
N ASP A 819 -2.98 13.01 -29.68
CA ASP A 819 -2.64 13.15 -28.25
C ASP A 819 -3.49 14.21 -27.52
N SER A 820 -3.64 15.40 -28.10
CA SER A 820 -4.41 16.52 -27.54
C SER A 820 -5.91 16.19 -27.46
N GLN A 821 -6.43 15.49 -28.47
CA GLN A 821 -7.81 15.05 -28.51
C GLN A 821 -8.07 13.89 -27.54
N LEU A 822 -7.09 13.03 -27.30
CA LEU A 822 -7.17 11.95 -26.32
C LEU A 822 -7.26 12.48 -24.89
N LEU A 823 -6.57 13.58 -24.58
CA LEU A 823 -6.74 14.28 -23.30
C LEU A 823 -8.16 14.83 -23.15
N GLU A 824 -8.65 15.57 -24.16
CA GLU A 824 -9.99 16.16 -24.11
C GLU A 824 -11.09 15.10 -24.02
N THR A 825 -10.98 14.02 -24.80
CA THR A 825 -11.95 12.92 -24.77
C THR A 825 -11.83 12.08 -23.50
N GLY A 826 -10.63 11.95 -22.91
CA GLY A 826 -10.42 11.37 -21.58
C GLY A 826 -11.13 12.17 -20.48
N GLU A 827 -11.01 13.51 -20.48
CA GLU A 827 -11.73 14.36 -19.53
C GLU A 827 -13.25 14.24 -19.69
N LYS A 828 -13.75 14.21 -20.94
CA LYS A 828 -15.17 13.99 -21.23
C LYS A 828 -15.64 12.62 -20.75
N MET A 829 -14.86 11.58 -20.99
CA MET A 829 -15.14 10.22 -20.50
C MET A 829 -15.23 10.20 -18.98
N LEU A 830 -14.26 10.79 -18.28
CA LEU A 830 -14.26 10.83 -16.82
C LEU A 830 -15.45 11.64 -16.28
N GLN A 831 -15.74 12.78 -16.90
CA GLN A 831 -16.89 13.61 -16.54
C GLN A 831 -18.18 12.79 -16.68
N LYS A 832 -18.39 12.14 -17.83
CA LYS A 832 -19.58 11.32 -18.10
C LYS A 832 -19.69 10.16 -17.10
N PHE A 833 -18.59 9.44 -16.86
CA PHE A 833 -18.52 8.38 -15.85
C PHE A 833 -18.96 8.88 -14.46
N GLN A 834 -18.45 10.03 -14.01
CA GLN A 834 -18.75 10.57 -12.69
C GLN A 834 -20.15 11.19 -12.57
N SER A 835 -20.65 11.86 -13.62
CA SER A 835 -21.91 12.60 -13.55
C SER A 835 -23.13 11.79 -13.94
N GLU A 836 -22.96 10.71 -14.71
CA GLU A 836 -24.07 9.91 -15.23
C GLU A 836 -24.06 8.49 -14.67
N TYR A 837 -22.93 7.78 -14.70
CA TYR A 837 -22.90 6.35 -14.33
C TYR A 837 -22.68 6.12 -12.83
N LEU A 838 -21.77 6.88 -12.20
CA LEU A 838 -21.41 6.69 -10.80
C LEU A 838 -22.54 7.02 -9.83
N VAL A 839 -23.42 7.95 -10.25
CA VAL A 839 -24.56 8.45 -9.48
C VAL A 839 -25.78 7.54 -9.56
N CYS A 840 -25.80 6.54 -10.46
CA CYS A 840 -26.93 5.62 -10.55
C CYS A 840 -27.16 4.90 -9.21
N GLU A 841 -28.42 4.82 -8.80
CA GLU A 841 -28.86 4.15 -7.57
C GLU A 841 -29.67 2.86 -7.86
N SER A 842 -30.03 2.62 -9.12
CA SER A 842 -30.78 1.45 -9.55
C SER A 842 -30.34 0.90 -10.91
N LEU A 843 -30.72 -0.35 -11.18
CA LEU A 843 -30.51 -1.00 -12.48
C LEU A 843 -31.33 -0.31 -13.58
N ASP A 844 -32.57 0.08 -13.30
CA ASP A 844 -33.42 0.81 -14.26
C ASP A 844 -32.77 2.13 -14.70
N GLU A 845 -32.27 2.92 -13.74
CA GLU A 845 -31.53 4.16 -14.04
C GLU A 845 -30.26 3.89 -14.85
N PHE A 846 -29.52 2.83 -14.54
CA PHE A 846 -28.35 2.43 -15.32
C PHE A 846 -28.72 2.05 -16.77
N ILE A 847 -29.81 1.30 -16.97
CA ILE A 847 -30.31 0.93 -18.31
C ILE A 847 -30.81 2.16 -19.09
N ASP A 848 -31.32 3.19 -18.40
CA ASP A 848 -31.73 4.46 -18.99
C ASP A 848 -30.53 5.28 -19.47
N VAL A 849 -29.58 5.53 -18.57
CA VAL A 849 -28.33 6.25 -18.86
C VAL A 849 -27.52 5.60 -19.98
N THR A 850 -27.53 4.27 -20.06
CA THR A 850 -26.83 3.52 -21.11
C THR A 850 -27.57 3.48 -22.45
N GLY A 851 -28.86 3.85 -22.48
CA GLY A 851 -29.70 3.74 -23.67
C GLY A 851 -29.90 2.30 -24.13
N LEU A 852 -29.90 1.34 -23.21
CA LEU A 852 -30.07 -0.10 -23.49
C LEU A 852 -31.54 -0.54 -23.53
N HIS A 853 -32.49 0.38 -23.29
CA HIS A 853 -33.93 0.12 -23.36
C HIS A 853 -34.38 -0.47 -24.70
N GLU A 854 -33.73 -0.08 -25.81
CA GLU A 854 -34.05 -0.59 -27.14
C GLU A 854 -33.44 -1.99 -27.41
N ASP A 855 -32.41 -2.38 -26.65
CA ASP A 855 -31.67 -3.63 -26.85
C ASP A 855 -32.07 -4.75 -25.86
N ILE A 856 -32.91 -4.43 -24.86
CA ILE A 856 -33.38 -5.34 -23.82
C ILE A 856 -34.89 -5.62 -24.02
N GLU A 857 -35.28 -6.89 -23.98
CA GLU A 857 -36.68 -7.31 -24.06
C GLU A 857 -37.33 -7.35 -22.66
N GLY A 858 -38.44 -6.64 -22.47
CA GLY A 858 -39.22 -6.63 -21.23
C GLY A 858 -38.78 -5.56 -20.21
N ASP A 859 -39.31 -5.64 -18.99
CA ASP A 859 -38.84 -4.80 -17.89
C ASP A 859 -37.50 -5.31 -17.32
N VAL A 860 -36.73 -4.43 -16.67
CA VAL A 860 -35.38 -4.74 -16.18
C VAL A 860 -35.37 -5.91 -15.19
N THR A 861 -36.42 -6.02 -14.38
CA THR A 861 -36.56 -7.11 -13.41
C THR A 861 -36.77 -8.45 -14.11
N SER A 862 -37.62 -8.51 -15.13
CA SER A 862 -37.87 -9.72 -15.92
C SER A 862 -36.64 -10.11 -16.73
N PHE A 863 -35.92 -9.13 -17.29
CA PHE A 863 -34.66 -9.37 -17.99
C PHE A 863 -33.65 -10.10 -17.10
N ILE A 864 -33.44 -9.61 -15.87
CA ILE A 864 -32.48 -10.24 -14.95
C ILE A 864 -32.94 -11.64 -14.51
N LYS A 865 -34.24 -11.79 -14.20
CA LYS A 865 -34.80 -13.10 -13.84
C LYS A 865 -34.63 -14.11 -14.97
N GLN A 866 -34.91 -13.74 -16.21
CA GLN A 866 -34.70 -14.59 -17.38
C GLN A 866 -33.23 -15.01 -17.54
N ILE A 867 -32.28 -14.10 -17.26
CA ILE A 867 -30.85 -14.42 -17.27
C ILE A 867 -30.53 -15.47 -16.21
N PHE A 868 -30.96 -15.26 -14.96
CA PHE A 868 -30.66 -16.20 -13.86
C PHE A 868 -31.37 -17.54 -14.02
N ASP A 869 -32.57 -17.57 -14.61
CA ASP A 869 -33.29 -18.79 -14.91
C ASP A 869 -32.65 -19.59 -16.07
N SER A 870 -31.94 -18.91 -16.97
CA SER A 870 -31.23 -19.55 -18.09
C SER A 870 -29.96 -20.30 -17.68
N VAL A 871 -29.43 -20.02 -16.49
CA VAL A 871 -28.17 -20.57 -15.98
C VAL A 871 -28.44 -21.72 -14.98
N PRO A 872 -27.61 -22.79 -14.93
CA PRO A 872 -27.85 -23.97 -14.08
C PRO A 872 -27.90 -23.68 -12.57
#